data_AF-A0A8C0GVE5-F1
#
_entry.id   AF-A0A8C0GVE5-F1
#
_cell.length_a   1.000
_cell.length_b   1.000
_cell.length_c   1.000
_cell.angle_alpha   90.00
_cell.angle_beta   90.00
_cell.angle_gamma   90.00
#
_symmetry.space_group_name_H-M   'P 1'
#
loop_
_entity.id
_entity.type
_entity.pdbx_description
1 polymer ?
#
loop_
_entity_poly.entity_id
_entity_poly.type
_entity_poly.pdbx_seq_one_letter_code
_entity_poly.pdbx_strand_id
1 'polypeptide(L)'
;LHWGGGYTKVWIPDPDEVWRSGEIIKDYKEGDKSLHLKFEDDTIYEYPVDLKTNQLPFLRNPDILVGENDLTALSYLHEPAVLHNLKVRFLESNHIYTYCGIVLVAINPYEQLPIYEQDVIYAYSGQNMGDMDPHIFAVAEEAYKQMARDEKNQSIIVSGESGAGKTVSAKYAMRFFASVGGSASETNIEEKVLASSPIMEAIGNAKTTRNDNSSRFGKYIQIGFDKRYHIIGANMRTYLLEKSRVMFQADDERNYHIFYQLCASASLPEFKDLALTCAEDFFYTSMGGDTTIDGVDDADDFEKTRHAFTLLGVKESHQMSIFKIIASILHLGNLEIQAERDGDSCSISKQDEHLNNFCRLLGVEHSQMQHWLCHRKLATTAETYIKPMSVQQVMNARNALAKHIYAQLFNWIVEHINKALHTTLKQHSFIGVLDIYGFETFEVNSFEQFCINYANEKLQQQFNSHVFKLEQEEYMKEQIPWTLIDFYDNQPCIDLIEAKLGILDLLDEECKVPKGTDQNWAQKLYDRHSSSQHFQKPRMSNTSFIVVHFADKVEYQSDGFLEKNRDTVYEEQINILKASKYQMVADLFQDEKDSVPATPTIKGAAPKISIRSARPAVKAANKEHKKTVGHQFSCYWPSKTLLFCFQQIVKILNLYTPVNEFEERVTVAFIRNIQANLQERNDPPQLLLDYKYMFPVLFPFSPSSITMDSIHIPASLNLEFLNEV
;
A
#
# COMPACT_ATOMS: atom_id res chain seq x y z
N LEU A 1 4.23 -42.34 19.18
CA LEU A 1 5.42 -41.77 18.51
C LEU A 1 6.60 -41.86 19.48
N HIS A 2 7.63 -42.67 19.19
CA HIS A 2 8.86 -42.69 19.99
C HIS A 2 9.82 -41.63 19.46
N TRP A 3 10.11 -40.60 20.27
CA TRP A 3 11.12 -39.60 19.95
C TRP A 3 12.44 -40.10 20.53
N GLY A 4 13.26 -40.75 19.68
CA GLY A 4 14.53 -41.34 20.09
C GLY A 4 15.57 -40.27 20.45
N GLY A 5 16.28 -40.50 21.55
CA GLY A 5 17.37 -39.67 22.03
C GLY A 5 18.66 -39.97 21.29
N GLY A 6 19.38 -38.91 20.97
CA GLY A 6 20.72 -38.99 20.39
C GLY A 6 21.03 -37.97 19.30
N TYR A 7 20.02 -37.44 18.57
CA TYR A 7 20.21 -36.43 17.50
C TYR A 7 18.96 -35.58 17.20
N THR A 8 17.85 -35.77 17.92
CA THR A 8 16.58 -35.10 17.61
C THR A 8 16.56 -33.71 18.22
N LYS A 9 16.38 -32.68 17.40
CA LYS A 9 16.29 -31.28 17.84
C LYS A 9 14.83 -30.80 17.83
N VAL A 10 14.51 -29.89 18.73
CA VAL A 10 13.18 -29.26 18.86
C VAL A 10 13.29 -27.75 18.97
N TRP A 11 12.17 -27.06 18.80
CA TRP A 11 12.00 -25.63 19.02
C TRP A 11 11.16 -25.39 20.27
N ILE A 12 11.64 -24.49 21.13
CA ILE A 12 10.93 -24.02 22.31
C ILE A 12 10.80 -22.49 22.28
N PRO A 13 9.80 -21.89 22.96
CA PRO A 13 9.65 -20.46 23.02
C PRO A 13 10.87 -19.77 23.63
N ASP A 14 11.30 -18.68 23.02
CA ASP A 14 12.38 -17.83 23.48
C ASP A 14 11.92 -16.36 23.45
N PRO A 15 12.13 -15.58 24.53
CA PRO A 15 11.75 -14.20 24.54
C PRO A 15 12.42 -13.40 23.42
N ASP A 16 13.71 -13.61 23.16
CA ASP A 16 14.56 -12.78 22.31
C ASP A 16 14.52 -13.16 20.82
N GLU A 17 14.54 -14.47 20.53
CA GLU A 17 14.57 -14.98 19.16
C GLU A 17 13.23 -15.58 18.70
N VAL A 18 12.17 -15.46 19.52
CA VAL A 18 10.87 -16.14 19.38
C VAL A 18 10.96 -17.65 19.61
N TRP A 19 11.94 -18.31 18.97
CA TRP A 19 12.15 -19.75 19.07
C TRP A 19 13.64 -20.10 19.23
N ARG A 20 13.95 -20.94 20.21
CA ARG A 20 15.31 -21.46 20.46
C ARG A 20 15.37 -22.96 20.21
N SER A 21 16.48 -23.42 19.62
CA SER A 21 16.70 -24.85 19.35
C SER A 21 17.28 -25.57 20.56
N GLY A 22 16.75 -26.76 20.87
CA GLY A 22 17.29 -27.66 21.89
C GLY A 22 17.35 -29.11 21.40
N GLU A 23 18.42 -29.82 21.77
CA GLU A 23 18.62 -31.25 21.44
C GLU A 23 18.05 -32.15 22.54
N ILE A 24 17.29 -33.16 22.17
CA ILE A 24 16.75 -34.15 23.10
C ILE A 24 17.85 -35.11 23.53
N ILE A 25 18.22 -35.05 24.81
CA ILE A 25 19.24 -35.91 25.41
C ILE A 25 18.69 -37.19 26.05
N LYS A 26 17.35 -37.28 26.18
CA LYS A 26 16.67 -38.45 26.74
C LYS A 26 15.34 -38.70 26.01
N ASP A 27 15.14 -39.93 25.56
CA ASP A 27 13.92 -40.35 24.86
C ASP A 27 12.66 -39.99 25.64
N TYR A 28 11.72 -39.35 24.94
CA TYR A 28 10.39 -39.08 25.49
C TYR A 28 9.53 -40.34 25.45
N LYS A 29 8.94 -40.70 26.59
CA LYS A 29 7.89 -41.72 26.67
C LYS A 29 6.55 -41.04 26.92
N GLU A 30 5.51 -41.58 26.30
CA GLU A 30 4.15 -41.08 26.46
C GLU A 30 3.74 -41.12 27.95
N GLY A 31 3.42 -39.95 28.51
CA GLY A 31 3.13 -39.76 29.94
C GLY A 31 4.27 -39.13 30.76
N ASP A 32 5.44 -38.89 30.16
CA ASP A 32 6.52 -38.14 30.81
C ASP A 32 6.12 -36.66 30.99
N LYS A 33 6.41 -36.11 32.17
CA LYS A 33 6.04 -34.72 32.55
C LYS A 33 6.98 -33.67 31.98
N SER A 34 8.10 -34.07 31.41
CA SER A 34 9.14 -33.17 30.95
C SER A 34 10.00 -33.78 29.85
N LEU A 35 10.55 -32.89 29.02
CA LEU A 35 11.53 -33.19 27.99
C LEU A 35 12.88 -32.66 28.43
N HIS A 36 13.92 -33.49 28.38
CA HIS A 36 15.27 -33.09 28.75
C HIS A 36 16.00 -32.60 27.50
N LEU A 37 16.31 -31.31 27.47
CA LEU A 37 16.91 -30.62 26.35
C LEU A 37 18.33 -30.15 26.68
N LYS A 38 19.20 -30.16 25.68
CA LYS A 38 20.52 -29.55 25.72
C LYS A 38 20.59 -28.44 24.67
N PHE A 39 20.93 -27.23 25.08
CA PHE A 39 21.11 -26.10 24.17
C PHE A 39 22.54 -26.04 23.61
N GLU A 40 22.77 -25.15 22.64
CA GLU A 40 24.07 -24.95 21.99
C GLU A 40 25.18 -24.47 22.95
N ASP A 41 24.81 -23.86 24.08
CA ASP A 41 25.72 -23.42 25.15
C ASP A 41 26.03 -24.54 26.18
N ASP A 42 25.74 -25.79 25.83
CA ASP A 42 25.83 -26.98 26.68
C ASP A 42 24.93 -26.97 27.93
N THR A 43 24.05 -25.98 28.08
CA THR A 43 23.12 -25.94 29.23
C THR A 43 22.01 -26.97 29.06
N ILE A 44 21.68 -27.65 30.16
CA ILE A 44 20.61 -28.64 30.20
C ILE A 44 19.36 -27.96 30.77
N TYR A 45 18.26 -28.09 30.04
CA TYR A 45 16.97 -27.51 30.39
C TYR A 45 15.89 -28.60 30.42
N GLU A 46 15.12 -28.63 31.50
CA GLU A 46 13.98 -29.53 31.64
C GLU A 46 12.71 -28.78 31.22
N TYR A 47 12.26 -29.03 29.99
CA TYR A 47 11.07 -28.40 29.43
C TYR A 47 9.81 -29.11 29.94
N PRO A 48 8.88 -28.43 30.65
CA PRO A 48 7.66 -29.06 31.14
C PRO A 48 6.69 -29.37 29.99
N VAL A 49 6.14 -30.58 29.98
CA VAL A 49 5.12 -31.00 29.01
C VAL A 49 3.75 -31.02 29.69
N ASP A 50 2.78 -30.29 29.15
CA ASP A 50 1.42 -30.34 29.67
C ASP A 50 0.74 -31.65 29.25
N LEU A 51 0.59 -32.55 30.21
CA LEU A 51 -0.04 -33.86 30.02
C LEU A 51 -1.56 -33.79 29.72
N LYS A 52 -2.22 -32.64 29.93
CA LYS A 52 -3.64 -32.48 29.62
C LYS A 52 -3.88 -32.20 28.14
N THR A 53 -3.01 -31.39 27.54
CA THR A 53 -3.06 -31.03 26.12
C THR A 53 -2.16 -31.94 25.27
N ASN A 54 -1.19 -32.62 25.90
CA ASN A 54 -0.17 -33.47 25.29
C ASN A 54 0.56 -32.76 24.13
N GLN A 55 0.70 -31.43 24.21
CA GLN A 55 1.39 -30.62 23.22
C GLN A 55 2.91 -30.76 23.42
N LEU A 56 3.55 -31.42 22.46
CA LEU A 56 5.00 -31.52 22.38
C LEU A 56 5.57 -30.30 21.65
N PRO A 57 6.80 -29.88 21.98
CA PRO A 57 7.49 -28.82 21.24
C PRO A 57 7.70 -29.23 19.77
N PHE A 58 7.82 -28.25 18.89
CA PHE A 58 7.94 -28.48 17.45
C PHE A 58 9.26 -29.15 17.09
N LEU A 59 9.24 -30.17 16.22
CA LEU A 59 10.46 -30.80 15.70
C LEU A 59 11.25 -29.84 14.81
N ARG A 60 12.57 -29.81 14.98
CA ARG A 60 13.45 -29.10 14.04
C ARG A 60 13.71 -29.97 12.81
N ASN A 61 13.64 -29.37 11.63
CA ASN A 61 13.99 -30.04 10.38
C ASN A 61 15.48 -30.43 10.35
N PRO A 62 15.85 -31.54 9.67
CA PRO A 62 17.24 -31.88 9.42
C PRO A 62 17.99 -30.74 8.74
N ASP A 63 19.25 -30.53 9.10
CA ASP A 63 20.06 -29.40 8.62
C ASP A 63 20.25 -29.42 7.08
N ILE A 64 20.09 -30.58 6.42
CA ILE A 64 20.14 -30.71 4.95
C ILE A 64 18.95 -30.06 4.23
N LEU A 65 17.80 -29.89 4.90
CA LEU A 65 16.60 -29.27 4.33
C LEU A 65 16.51 -27.77 4.66
N VAL A 66 17.49 -27.22 5.39
CA VAL A 66 17.55 -25.81 5.74
C VAL A 66 18.20 -25.05 4.59
N GLY A 67 17.62 -23.90 4.23
CA GLY A 67 18.06 -23.08 3.11
C GLY A 67 17.33 -23.37 1.79
N GLU A 68 16.41 -24.33 1.77
CA GLU A 68 15.70 -24.75 0.54
C GLU A 68 14.92 -23.60 -0.13
N ASN A 69 14.86 -23.65 -1.45
CA ASN A 69 14.22 -22.63 -2.29
C ASN A 69 12.69 -22.58 -2.12
N ASP A 70 12.06 -23.70 -1.77
CA ASP A 70 10.63 -23.79 -1.45
C ASP A 70 10.42 -24.44 -0.08
N LEU A 71 9.65 -23.78 0.77
CA LEU A 71 9.30 -24.25 2.11
C LEU A 71 8.46 -25.53 2.10
N THR A 72 7.86 -25.90 0.96
CA THR A 72 7.15 -27.19 0.82
C THR A 72 8.09 -28.40 0.87
N ALA A 73 9.40 -28.21 0.72
CA ALA A 73 10.41 -29.27 0.84
C ALA A 73 10.71 -29.68 2.29
N LEU A 74 10.26 -28.90 3.27
CA LEU A 74 10.49 -29.18 4.69
C LEU A 74 9.71 -30.42 5.16
N SER A 75 10.33 -31.24 5.99
CA SER A 75 9.68 -32.43 6.58
C SER A 75 8.63 -32.05 7.63
N TYR A 76 8.91 -31.01 8.41
CA TYR A 76 8.03 -30.46 9.43
C TYR A 76 7.72 -29.01 9.07
N LEU A 77 6.46 -28.73 8.76
CA LEU A 77 5.99 -27.38 8.42
C LEU A 77 5.22 -26.79 9.61
N HIS A 78 5.84 -25.83 10.27
CA HIS A 78 5.30 -25.07 11.41
C HIS A 78 6.06 -23.73 11.50
N GLU A 79 5.58 -22.84 12.37
CA GLU A 79 6.12 -21.49 12.53
C GLU A 79 7.66 -21.42 12.69
N PRO A 80 8.30 -22.15 13.64
CA PRO A 80 9.74 -22.02 13.82
C PRO A 80 10.54 -22.56 12.64
N ALA A 81 10.07 -23.60 11.94
CA ALA A 81 10.77 -24.12 10.77
C ALA A 81 10.88 -23.07 9.66
N VAL A 82 9.82 -22.31 9.42
CA VAL A 82 9.82 -21.30 8.37
C VAL A 82 10.59 -20.05 8.78
N LEU A 83 10.41 -19.56 10.01
CA LEU A 83 11.22 -18.46 10.54
C LEU A 83 12.72 -18.79 10.40
N HIS A 84 13.12 -20.01 10.80
CA HIS A 84 14.51 -20.43 10.70
C HIS A 84 15.01 -20.51 9.26
N ASN A 85 14.23 -21.13 8.34
CA ASN A 85 14.63 -21.25 6.93
C ASN A 85 14.80 -19.88 6.27
N LEU A 86 13.86 -18.97 6.52
CA LEU A 86 13.91 -17.59 6.02
C LEU A 86 15.08 -16.81 6.64
N LYS A 87 15.34 -16.96 7.95
CA LYS A 87 16.49 -16.34 8.64
C LYS A 87 17.82 -16.78 8.01
N VAL A 88 17.99 -18.09 7.78
CA VAL A 88 19.21 -18.64 7.17
C VAL A 88 19.38 -18.14 5.73
N ARG A 89 18.34 -18.24 4.90
CA ARG A 89 18.41 -17.76 3.51
C ARG A 89 18.74 -16.26 3.42
N PHE A 90 18.14 -15.45 4.28
CA PHE A 90 18.34 -14.02 4.26
C PHE A 90 19.71 -13.61 4.84
N LEU A 91 20.05 -14.06 6.05
CA LEU A 91 21.25 -13.62 6.75
C LEU A 91 22.53 -14.31 6.28
N GLU A 92 22.45 -15.60 5.93
CA GLU A 92 23.64 -16.40 5.60
C GLU A 92 23.86 -16.50 4.09
N SER A 93 22.78 -16.69 3.32
CA SER A 93 22.87 -16.83 1.86
C SER A 93 22.63 -15.54 1.07
N ASN A 94 22.23 -14.44 1.73
CA ASN A 94 21.83 -13.18 1.09
C ASN A 94 20.72 -13.35 0.02
N HIS A 95 19.83 -14.33 0.21
CA HIS A 95 18.68 -14.59 -0.65
C HIS A 95 17.42 -13.94 -0.08
N ILE A 96 16.87 -12.96 -0.79
CA ILE A 96 15.67 -12.23 -0.36
C ILE A 96 14.35 -12.90 -0.77
N TYR A 97 14.41 -13.84 -1.71
CA TYR A 97 13.25 -14.49 -2.31
C TYR A 97 13.20 -15.96 -1.91
N THR A 98 12.02 -16.44 -1.51
CA THR A 98 11.79 -17.85 -1.14
C THR A 98 10.37 -18.26 -1.50
N TYR A 99 10.18 -19.42 -2.12
CA TYR A 99 8.82 -19.94 -2.37
C TYR A 99 8.21 -20.50 -1.09
N CYS A 100 6.90 -20.33 -0.99
CA CYS A 100 6.03 -20.97 0.00
C CYS A 100 4.86 -21.57 -0.78
N GLY A 101 5.13 -22.66 -1.50
CA GLY A 101 4.19 -23.24 -2.47
C GLY A 101 3.84 -22.24 -3.57
N ILE A 102 2.57 -21.86 -3.67
CA ILE A 102 2.08 -20.92 -4.70
C ILE A 102 2.40 -19.45 -4.42
N VAL A 103 2.92 -19.15 -3.23
CA VAL A 103 3.28 -17.81 -2.79
C VAL A 103 4.79 -17.60 -2.93
N LEU A 104 5.20 -16.42 -3.36
CA LEU A 104 6.59 -15.98 -3.24
C LEU A 104 6.75 -15.00 -2.08
N VAL A 105 7.70 -15.32 -1.19
CA VAL A 105 8.12 -14.51 -0.05
C VAL A 105 9.23 -13.57 -0.50
N ALA A 106 9.11 -12.29 -0.19
CA ALA A 106 10.13 -11.28 -0.45
C ALA A 106 10.49 -10.55 0.86
N ILE A 107 11.76 -10.62 1.27
CA ILE A 107 12.29 -9.92 2.44
C ILE A 107 13.06 -8.70 1.95
N ASN A 108 12.70 -7.50 2.44
CA ASN A 108 13.34 -6.26 1.99
C ASN A 108 14.81 -6.20 2.47
N PRO A 109 15.80 -6.14 1.56
CA PRO A 109 17.21 -6.08 1.94
C PRO A 109 17.67 -4.69 2.42
N TYR A 110 16.90 -3.63 2.14
CA TYR A 110 17.34 -2.23 2.31
C TYR A 110 18.65 -1.89 1.57
N GLU A 111 19.01 -2.70 0.57
CA GLU A 111 20.21 -2.56 -0.25
C GLU A 111 19.88 -2.85 -1.73
N GLN A 112 20.62 -2.22 -2.64
CA GLN A 112 20.53 -2.52 -4.07
C GLN A 112 21.25 -3.84 -4.38
N LEU A 113 20.52 -4.80 -4.93
CA LEU A 113 21.06 -6.11 -5.31
C LEU A 113 21.18 -6.22 -6.84
N PRO A 114 22.29 -6.76 -7.38
CA PRO A 114 22.51 -6.91 -8.82
C PRO A 114 21.75 -8.12 -9.41
N ILE A 115 20.48 -8.29 -9.05
CA ILE A 115 19.61 -9.42 -9.44
C ILE A 115 18.45 -8.99 -10.35
N TYR A 116 18.44 -7.73 -10.79
CA TYR A 116 17.35 -7.13 -11.58
C TYR A 116 17.80 -6.62 -12.95
N GLU A 117 19.02 -7.00 -13.36
CA GLU A 117 19.61 -6.61 -14.63
C GLU A 117 18.98 -7.37 -15.81
N GLN A 118 19.24 -6.86 -17.02
CA GLN A 118 18.58 -7.34 -18.24
C GLN A 118 18.92 -8.81 -18.56
N ASP A 119 20.14 -9.21 -18.29
CA ASP A 119 20.62 -10.60 -18.43
C ASP A 119 19.84 -11.55 -17.51
N VAL A 120 19.53 -11.11 -16.27
CA VAL A 120 18.70 -11.89 -15.34
C VAL A 120 17.28 -12.03 -15.89
N ILE A 121 16.67 -10.97 -16.43
CA ILE A 121 15.34 -11.04 -17.06
C ILE A 121 15.32 -12.12 -18.16
N TYR A 122 16.32 -12.13 -19.03
CA TYR A 122 16.41 -13.13 -20.10
C TYR A 122 16.69 -14.54 -19.60
N ALA A 123 17.40 -14.70 -18.48
CA ALA A 123 17.62 -16.00 -17.87
C ALA A 123 16.30 -16.63 -17.36
N TYR A 124 15.39 -15.82 -16.82
CA TYR A 124 14.07 -16.30 -16.37
C TYR A 124 13.05 -16.49 -17.50
N SER A 125 13.21 -15.79 -18.62
CA SER A 125 12.27 -15.89 -19.74
C SER A 125 12.20 -17.31 -20.32
N GLY A 126 10.98 -17.84 -20.47
CA GLY A 126 10.71 -19.19 -21.00
C GLY A 126 10.87 -20.33 -19.99
N GLN A 127 11.51 -20.10 -18.84
CA GLN A 127 11.74 -21.14 -17.83
C GLN A 127 10.46 -21.52 -17.10
N ASN A 128 10.39 -22.72 -16.50
CA ASN A 128 9.26 -23.09 -15.63
C ASN A 128 9.53 -22.67 -14.19
N MET A 129 8.44 -22.49 -13.43
CA MET A 129 8.53 -22.30 -11.99
C MET A 129 9.26 -23.49 -11.35
N GLY A 130 10.29 -23.23 -10.55
CA GLY A 130 11.09 -24.25 -9.85
C GLY A 130 12.35 -24.72 -10.61
N ASP A 131 12.47 -24.44 -11.91
CA ASP A 131 13.72 -24.71 -12.66
C ASP A 131 14.81 -23.68 -12.32
N MET A 132 14.40 -22.50 -11.83
CA MET A 132 15.25 -21.38 -11.46
C MET A 132 15.04 -21.02 -9.98
N ASP A 133 16.00 -20.32 -9.40
CA ASP A 133 15.90 -19.82 -8.04
C ASP A 133 14.69 -18.89 -7.86
N PRO A 134 14.09 -18.83 -6.64
CA PRO A 134 12.94 -17.98 -6.38
C PRO A 134 13.19 -16.53 -6.74
N HIS A 135 12.32 -15.94 -7.55
CA HIS A 135 12.46 -14.55 -7.98
C HIS A 135 11.14 -13.93 -8.43
N ILE A 136 11.01 -12.62 -8.31
CA ILE A 136 9.82 -11.88 -8.81
C ILE A 136 9.62 -12.06 -10.32
N PHE A 137 10.72 -12.25 -11.07
CA PHE A 137 10.67 -12.53 -12.50
C PHE A 137 10.11 -13.90 -12.82
N ALA A 138 10.34 -14.91 -11.98
CA ALA A 138 9.71 -16.22 -12.15
C ALA A 138 8.18 -16.15 -11.96
N VAL A 139 7.70 -15.34 -11.00
CA VAL A 139 6.27 -15.08 -10.82
C VAL A 139 5.68 -14.35 -12.02
N ALA A 140 6.40 -13.35 -12.56
CA ALA A 140 5.98 -12.64 -13.75
C ALA A 140 5.95 -13.56 -14.99
N GLU A 141 6.97 -14.38 -15.20
CA GLU A 141 7.03 -15.36 -16.30
C GLU A 141 5.89 -16.37 -16.20
N GLU A 142 5.63 -16.93 -15.01
CA GLU A 142 4.53 -17.88 -14.84
C GLU A 142 3.18 -17.22 -15.14
N ALA A 143 2.93 -15.99 -14.69
CA ALA A 143 1.72 -15.25 -15.04
C ALA A 143 1.63 -15.01 -16.56
N TYR A 144 2.74 -14.68 -17.22
CA TYR A 144 2.77 -14.49 -18.67
C TYR A 144 2.48 -15.79 -19.43
N LYS A 145 3.11 -16.90 -19.05
CA LYS A 145 2.89 -18.24 -19.63
C LYS A 145 1.46 -18.73 -19.40
N GLN A 146 0.91 -18.58 -18.19
CA GLN A 146 -0.48 -18.96 -17.89
C GLN A 146 -1.49 -18.12 -18.69
N MET A 147 -1.25 -16.81 -18.82
CA MET A 147 -2.10 -15.96 -19.66
C MET A 147 -2.16 -16.47 -21.11
N ALA A 148 -1.01 -16.88 -21.65
CA ALA A 148 -0.92 -17.40 -23.00
C ALA A 148 -1.51 -18.80 -23.15
N ARG A 149 -1.19 -19.71 -22.23
CA ARG A 149 -1.62 -21.11 -22.26
C ARG A 149 -3.12 -21.29 -21.99
N ASP A 150 -3.64 -20.57 -20.99
CA ASP A 150 -4.98 -20.80 -20.46
C ASP A 150 -6.02 -19.79 -21.02
N GLU A 151 -5.56 -18.84 -21.86
CA GLU A 151 -6.36 -17.75 -22.45
C GLU A 151 -7.16 -16.95 -21.40
N LYS A 152 -6.59 -16.78 -20.21
CA LYS A 152 -7.20 -16.07 -19.08
C LYS A 152 -6.37 -14.87 -18.65
N ASN A 153 -7.06 -13.81 -18.25
CA ASN A 153 -6.41 -12.66 -17.65
C ASN A 153 -5.81 -13.04 -16.30
N GLN A 154 -4.67 -12.44 -15.97
CA GLN A 154 -3.93 -12.72 -14.75
C GLN A 154 -3.85 -11.49 -13.85
N SER A 155 -3.45 -11.71 -12.61
CA SER A 155 -3.05 -10.62 -11.76
C SER A 155 -1.93 -11.02 -10.80
N ILE A 156 -1.03 -10.07 -10.56
CA ILE A 156 0.01 -10.15 -9.54
C ILE A 156 -0.43 -9.26 -8.40
N ILE A 157 -0.69 -9.86 -7.24
CA ILE A 157 -0.98 -9.11 -6.02
C ILE A 157 0.26 -9.07 -5.16
N VAL A 158 0.68 -7.85 -4.81
CA VAL A 158 1.77 -7.65 -3.87
C VAL A 158 1.20 -7.16 -2.53
N SER A 159 1.50 -7.88 -1.46
CA SER A 159 0.98 -7.61 -0.11
C SER A 159 2.08 -7.57 0.94
N GLY A 160 1.81 -6.92 2.07
CA GLY A 160 2.75 -6.72 3.16
C GLY A 160 2.60 -5.36 3.85
N GLU A 161 3.21 -5.20 5.01
CA GLU A 161 3.17 -3.95 5.79
C GLU A 161 3.84 -2.77 5.05
N SER A 162 3.64 -1.54 5.54
CA SER A 162 4.38 -0.38 5.01
C SER A 162 5.89 -0.60 5.11
N GLY A 163 6.64 -0.25 4.06
CA GLY A 163 8.09 -0.50 3.99
C GLY A 163 8.52 -1.90 3.53
N ALA A 164 7.59 -2.86 3.35
CA ALA A 164 7.94 -4.25 3.01
C ALA A 164 8.49 -4.47 1.57
N GLY A 165 8.57 -3.44 0.71
CA GLY A 165 9.05 -3.58 -0.67
C GLY A 165 7.97 -3.88 -1.73
N LYS A 166 6.69 -3.57 -1.44
CA LYS A 166 5.56 -3.83 -2.35
C LYS A 166 5.71 -3.11 -3.69
N THR A 167 5.90 -1.80 -3.66
CA THR A 167 6.07 -0.96 -4.86
C THR A 167 7.30 -1.36 -5.67
N VAL A 168 8.40 -1.74 -5.01
CA VAL A 168 9.62 -2.22 -5.68
C VAL A 168 9.36 -3.52 -6.43
N SER A 169 8.71 -4.49 -5.78
CA SER A 169 8.34 -5.77 -6.42
C SER A 169 7.38 -5.57 -7.60
N ALA A 170 6.39 -4.69 -7.45
CA ALA A 170 5.47 -4.34 -8.54
C ALA A 170 6.21 -3.70 -9.73
N LYS A 171 7.17 -2.80 -9.48
CA LYS A 171 8.02 -2.19 -10.53
C LYS A 171 8.83 -3.26 -11.28
N TYR A 172 9.46 -4.19 -10.58
CA TYR A 172 10.24 -5.26 -11.22
C TYR A 172 9.37 -6.22 -12.02
N ALA A 173 8.19 -6.60 -11.52
CA ALA A 173 7.23 -7.39 -12.30
C ALA A 173 6.82 -6.66 -13.60
N MET A 174 6.54 -5.35 -13.54
CA MET A 174 6.23 -4.56 -14.73
C MET A 174 7.41 -4.48 -15.70
N ARG A 175 8.64 -4.27 -15.20
CA ARG A 175 9.87 -4.26 -16.01
C ARG A 175 10.08 -5.58 -16.75
N PHE A 176 9.80 -6.71 -16.10
CA PHE A 176 9.88 -8.03 -16.73
C PHE A 176 8.94 -8.15 -17.93
N PHE A 177 7.66 -7.82 -17.75
CA PHE A 177 6.69 -7.85 -18.86
C PHE A 177 7.09 -6.93 -19.99
N ALA A 178 7.61 -5.77 -19.65
CA ALA A 178 8.01 -4.77 -20.61
C ALA A 178 9.16 -5.28 -21.51
N SER A 179 10.13 -5.96 -20.93
CA SER A 179 11.26 -6.58 -21.63
C SER A 179 10.90 -7.86 -22.42
N VAL A 180 10.05 -8.74 -21.87
CA VAL A 180 9.72 -10.05 -22.47
C VAL A 180 8.52 -9.98 -23.42
N GLY A 181 7.54 -9.15 -23.10
CA GLY A 181 6.32 -9.00 -23.89
C GLY A 181 6.58 -8.34 -25.25
N GLY A 182 7.67 -7.59 -25.41
CA GLY A 182 7.93 -6.83 -26.63
C GLY A 182 6.84 -5.80 -26.95
N SER A 183 7.06 -5.00 -27.98
CA SER A 183 6.07 -4.02 -28.46
C SER A 183 5.60 -4.35 -29.87
N ALA A 184 4.30 -4.30 -30.11
CA ALA A 184 3.72 -4.51 -31.44
C ALA A 184 4.07 -3.38 -32.44
N SER A 185 4.69 -2.29 -31.98
CA SER A 185 5.15 -1.14 -32.77
C SER A 185 6.38 -0.50 -32.13
N GLU A 186 7.14 0.36 -32.82
CA GLU A 186 8.24 1.17 -32.24
C GLU A 186 7.77 2.18 -31.16
N THR A 187 6.55 2.06 -30.65
CA THR A 187 6.11 2.89 -29.53
C THR A 187 6.68 2.33 -28.24
N ASN A 188 7.47 3.15 -27.55
CA ASN A 188 8.06 2.90 -26.24
C ASN A 188 6.99 2.86 -25.12
N ILE A 189 5.97 1.99 -25.27
CA ILE A 189 4.90 1.82 -24.28
C ILE A 189 5.49 1.33 -22.95
N GLU A 190 6.50 0.44 -23.00
CA GLU A 190 7.31 0.02 -21.86
C GLU A 190 7.83 1.22 -21.07
N GLU A 191 8.56 2.11 -21.75
CA GLU A 191 9.18 3.29 -21.16
C GLU A 191 8.12 4.21 -20.56
N LYS A 192 6.97 4.38 -21.23
CA LYS A 192 5.84 5.15 -20.71
C LYS A 192 5.21 4.53 -19.46
N VAL A 193 5.02 3.21 -19.42
CA VAL A 193 4.47 2.53 -18.23
C VAL A 193 5.39 2.75 -17.04
N LEU A 194 6.70 2.59 -17.22
CA LEU A 194 7.69 2.81 -16.18
C LEU A 194 7.76 4.29 -15.76
N ALA A 195 7.70 5.22 -16.73
CA ALA A 195 7.70 6.67 -16.51
C ALA A 195 6.46 7.20 -15.78
N SER A 196 5.38 6.41 -15.66
CA SER A 196 4.27 6.79 -14.78
C SER A 196 4.66 6.78 -13.30
N SER A 197 5.68 6.01 -12.90
CA SER A 197 6.03 5.81 -11.49
C SER A 197 6.55 7.08 -10.80
N PRO A 198 7.54 7.83 -11.35
CA PRO A 198 8.02 9.07 -10.73
C PRO A 198 6.90 10.09 -10.51
N ILE A 199 5.97 10.24 -11.47
CA ILE A 199 4.84 11.15 -11.35
C ILE A 199 3.93 10.72 -10.20
N MET A 200 3.55 9.44 -10.19
CA MET A 200 2.64 8.90 -9.18
C MET A 200 3.24 8.89 -7.78
N GLU A 201 4.56 8.70 -7.66
CA GLU A 201 5.29 8.84 -6.40
C GLU A 201 5.34 10.29 -5.94
N ALA A 202 5.64 11.24 -6.84
CA ALA A 202 5.67 12.66 -6.50
C ALA A 202 4.33 13.16 -5.93
N ILE A 203 3.20 12.79 -6.57
CA ILE A 203 1.86 13.29 -6.19
C ILE A 203 1.09 12.38 -5.23
N GLY A 204 1.59 11.18 -4.95
CA GLY A 204 0.84 10.14 -4.23
C GLY A 204 1.61 9.49 -3.08
N ASN A 205 2.92 9.75 -2.96
CA ASN A 205 3.72 9.26 -1.86
C ASN A 205 4.16 10.40 -0.93
N ALA A 206 4.43 10.05 0.31
CA ALA A 206 4.88 10.96 1.35
C ALA A 206 5.76 10.23 2.39
N LYS A 207 6.60 10.98 3.11
CA LYS A 207 7.32 10.49 4.29
C LYS A 207 6.35 10.20 5.42
N THR A 208 6.41 9.01 5.99
CA THR A 208 5.82 8.68 7.29
C THR A 208 6.89 8.16 8.23
N THR A 209 6.58 8.07 9.52
CA THR A 209 7.47 7.49 10.55
C THR A 209 7.93 6.04 10.27
N ARG A 210 7.28 5.35 9.31
CA ARG A 210 7.59 3.95 8.95
C ARG A 210 8.32 3.82 7.60
N ASN A 211 8.21 4.81 6.72
CA ASN A 211 8.73 4.72 5.35
C ASN A 211 8.80 6.12 4.73
N ASP A 212 9.99 6.51 4.28
CA ASP A 212 10.23 7.82 3.67
C ASP A 212 9.52 8.01 2.32
N ASN A 213 9.18 6.92 1.63
CA ASN A 213 8.45 6.94 0.36
C ASN A 213 7.16 6.09 0.42
N SER A 214 6.32 6.37 1.42
CA SER A 214 5.07 5.64 1.67
C SER A 214 3.99 5.99 0.64
N SER A 215 3.50 4.99 -0.10
CA SER A 215 2.36 5.14 -1.00
C SER A 215 1.09 5.44 -0.22
N ARG A 216 0.47 6.61 -0.43
CA ARG A 216 -0.76 7.05 0.25
C ARG A 216 -2.01 6.92 -0.63
N PHE A 217 -1.96 6.01 -1.60
CA PHE A 217 -3.05 5.58 -2.45
C PHE A 217 -2.80 4.15 -2.92
N GLY A 218 -3.85 3.41 -3.27
CA GLY A 218 -3.77 2.11 -3.91
C GLY A 218 -3.69 2.25 -5.42
N LYS A 219 -2.86 1.43 -6.07
CA LYS A 219 -2.61 1.46 -7.51
C LYS A 219 -2.82 0.07 -8.12
N TYR A 220 -3.64 0.01 -9.15
CA TYR A 220 -3.84 -1.19 -9.97
C TYR A 220 -3.55 -0.86 -11.43
N ILE A 221 -2.49 -1.43 -11.97
CA ILE A 221 -2.06 -1.22 -13.36
C ILE A 221 -2.42 -2.46 -14.17
N GLN A 222 -3.27 -2.29 -15.17
CA GLN A 222 -3.62 -3.33 -16.13
C GLN A 222 -2.72 -3.17 -17.35
N ILE A 223 -1.83 -4.12 -17.59
CA ILE A 223 -1.01 -4.18 -18.80
C ILE A 223 -1.80 -4.96 -19.85
N GLY A 224 -2.12 -4.32 -20.97
CA GLY A 224 -2.89 -4.91 -22.05
C GLY A 224 -2.00 -5.58 -23.08
N PHE A 225 -2.42 -6.78 -23.52
CA PHE A 225 -1.71 -7.58 -24.52
C PHE A 225 -2.57 -7.84 -25.77
N ASP A 226 -1.94 -7.96 -26.93
CA ASP A 226 -2.58 -8.39 -28.17
C ASP A 226 -2.73 -9.92 -28.28
N LYS A 227 -3.18 -10.41 -29.43
CA LYS A 227 -3.35 -11.84 -29.69
C LYS A 227 -2.03 -12.62 -29.81
N ARG A 228 -0.91 -11.92 -29.98
CA ARG A 228 0.44 -12.49 -29.98
C ARG A 228 1.14 -12.29 -28.64
N TYR A 229 0.40 -11.79 -27.64
CA TYR A 229 0.88 -11.48 -26.31
C TYR A 229 1.94 -10.36 -26.27
N HIS A 230 1.95 -9.46 -27.26
CA HIS A 230 2.74 -8.24 -27.18
C HIS A 230 2.03 -7.15 -26.40
N ILE A 231 2.79 -6.30 -25.71
CA ILE A 231 2.23 -5.16 -25.00
C ILE A 231 1.68 -4.15 -26.02
N ILE A 232 0.42 -3.75 -25.80
CA ILE A 232 -0.24 -2.74 -26.62
C ILE A 232 -0.54 -1.45 -25.88
N GLY A 233 -0.54 -1.46 -24.55
CA GLY A 233 -0.91 -0.32 -23.71
C GLY A 233 -1.10 -0.72 -22.26
N ALA A 234 -1.45 0.25 -21.43
CA ALA A 234 -1.79 0.01 -20.03
C ALA A 234 -2.91 0.94 -19.56
N ASN A 235 -3.54 0.57 -18.45
CA ASN A 235 -4.56 1.39 -17.79
C ASN A 235 -4.40 1.30 -16.27
N MET A 236 -4.24 2.44 -15.62
CA MET A 236 -4.09 2.59 -14.19
C MET A 236 -5.42 2.95 -13.54
N ARG A 237 -5.74 2.27 -12.45
CA ARG A 237 -6.82 2.63 -11.53
C ARG A 237 -6.21 2.94 -10.18
N THR A 238 -6.69 4.00 -9.56
CA THR A 238 -6.26 4.44 -8.24
C THR A 238 -7.39 4.33 -7.23
N TYR A 239 -7.02 4.07 -5.98
CA TYR A 239 -7.96 3.85 -4.88
C TYR A 239 -7.52 4.66 -3.66
N LEU A 240 -8.48 5.31 -3.00
CA LEU A 240 -8.33 5.93 -1.69
C LEU A 240 -7.03 6.73 -1.50
N LEU A 241 -6.88 7.80 -2.29
CA LEU A 241 -5.90 8.83 -1.98
C LEU A 241 -6.16 9.38 -0.56
N GLU A 242 -5.13 9.40 0.29
CA GLU A 242 -5.18 9.98 1.62
C GLU A 242 -5.28 11.52 1.54
N LYS A 243 -6.48 12.03 1.30
CA LYS A 243 -6.70 13.46 1.10
C LYS A 243 -6.26 14.29 2.30
N SER A 244 -6.40 13.78 3.52
CA SER A 244 -6.01 14.50 4.73
C SER A 244 -4.52 14.83 4.77
N ARG A 245 -3.64 14.03 4.17
CA ARG A 245 -2.20 14.34 4.05
C ARG A 245 -1.93 15.74 3.50
N VAL A 246 -2.79 16.26 2.62
CA VAL A 246 -2.67 17.61 2.04
C VAL A 246 -2.67 18.71 3.09
N MET A 247 -3.38 18.53 4.21
CA MET A 247 -3.64 19.60 5.18
C MET A 247 -3.21 19.28 6.62
N PHE A 248 -2.66 18.09 6.86
CA PHE A 248 -2.17 17.64 8.17
C PHE A 248 -1.06 16.63 7.99
N GLN A 249 -0.02 16.80 8.80
CA GLN A 249 1.07 15.86 8.96
C GLN A 249 1.31 15.69 10.46
N ALA A 250 1.54 14.45 10.92
CA ALA A 250 2.01 14.24 12.28
C ALA A 250 3.49 14.60 12.39
N ASP A 251 4.00 14.67 13.62
CA ASP A 251 5.43 14.91 13.89
C ASP A 251 6.29 13.90 13.12
N ASP A 252 7.36 14.39 12.48
CA ASP A 252 8.29 13.63 11.63
C ASP A 252 7.68 13.04 10.34
N GLU A 253 6.52 13.54 9.91
CA GLU A 253 5.92 13.19 8.62
C GLU A 253 5.89 14.37 7.64
N ARG A 254 5.91 14.07 6.34
CA ARG A 254 5.79 15.09 5.28
C ARG A 254 4.45 15.05 4.57
N ASN A 255 4.11 16.14 3.89
CA ASN A 255 3.07 16.14 2.86
C ASN A 255 3.56 15.34 1.62
N TYR A 256 2.77 15.31 0.55
CA TYR A 256 3.19 14.70 -0.72
C TYR A 256 4.47 15.34 -1.26
N HIS A 257 5.37 14.51 -1.80
CA HIS A 257 6.70 14.93 -2.25
C HIS A 257 6.68 16.12 -3.21
N ILE A 258 5.70 16.19 -4.10
CA ILE A 258 5.57 17.26 -5.10
C ILE A 258 5.51 18.67 -4.50
N PHE A 259 5.03 18.83 -3.26
CA PHE A 259 5.03 20.13 -2.60
C PHE A 259 6.46 20.60 -2.28
N TYR A 260 7.29 19.71 -1.75
CA TYR A 260 8.68 20.00 -1.38
C TYR A 260 9.56 20.13 -2.62
N GLN A 261 9.37 19.25 -3.61
CA GLN A 261 9.99 19.34 -4.93
C GLN A 261 9.76 20.71 -5.59
N LEU A 262 8.53 21.23 -5.50
CA LEU A 262 8.18 22.53 -6.06
C LEU A 262 8.75 23.71 -5.26
N CYS A 263 8.74 23.64 -3.92
CA CYS A 263 9.37 24.65 -3.05
C CYS A 263 10.89 24.69 -3.23
N ALA A 264 11.56 23.54 -3.31
CA ALA A 264 13.00 23.45 -3.59
C ALA A 264 13.37 24.08 -4.94
N SER A 265 12.46 24.02 -5.90
CA SER A 265 12.60 24.59 -7.24
C SER A 265 12.13 26.05 -7.36
N ALA A 266 11.65 26.69 -6.28
CA ALA A 266 11.02 28.01 -6.33
C ALA A 266 11.91 29.14 -6.87
N SER A 267 13.24 28.98 -6.79
CA SER A 267 14.21 29.96 -7.28
C SER A 267 14.32 30.02 -8.82
N LEU A 268 13.79 29.00 -9.52
CA LEU A 268 13.86 28.94 -10.97
C LEU A 268 13.08 30.10 -11.63
N PRO A 269 13.61 30.76 -12.67
CA PRO A 269 12.98 31.92 -13.30
C PRO A 269 11.54 31.69 -13.74
N GLU A 270 11.22 30.50 -14.25
CA GLU A 270 9.89 30.12 -14.69
C GLU A 270 8.86 29.96 -13.56
N PHE A 271 9.31 29.79 -12.31
CA PHE A 271 8.45 29.59 -11.13
C PHE A 271 8.30 30.81 -10.25
N LYS A 272 8.92 31.95 -10.61
CA LYS A 272 8.73 33.22 -9.89
C LYS A 272 7.26 33.63 -9.79
N ASP A 273 6.49 33.37 -10.85
CA ASP A 273 5.06 33.66 -10.88
C ASP A 273 4.25 32.75 -9.93
N LEU A 274 4.82 31.65 -9.42
CA LEU A 274 4.18 30.81 -8.41
C LEU A 274 4.21 31.47 -7.03
N ALA A 275 5.06 32.47 -6.80
CA ALA A 275 5.24 33.16 -5.52
C ALA A 275 5.55 32.18 -4.36
N LEU A 276 6.31 31.13 -4.65
CA LEU A 276 6.76 30.15 -3.66
C LEU A 276 8.06 30.57 -3.00
N THR A 277 8.24 30.12 -1.76
CA THR A 277 9.46 30.25 -0.96
C THR A 277 9.87 28.86 -0.46
N CYS A 278 10.54 28.73 0.68
CA CYS A 278 10.93 27.43 1.23
C CYS A 278 9.73 26.70 1.86
N ALA A 279 9.85 25.38 2.04
CA ALA A 279 8.73 24.54 2.50
C ALA A 279 8.29 24.87 3.95
N GLU A 280 9.17 25.44 4.76
CA GLU A 280 8.92 25.83 6.15
C GLU A 280 7.94 27.00 6.24
N ASP A 281 7.90 27.86 5.22
CA ASP A 281 7.04 29.05 5.19
C ASP A 281 5.56 28.71 4.98
N PHE A 282 5.25 27.51 4.48
CA PHE A 282 3.88 27.09 4.20
C PHE A 282 3.33 26.16 5.26
N PHE A 283 2.16 26.50 5.81
CA PHE A 283 1.50 25.74 6.88
C PHE A 283 1.28 24.27 6.49
N TYR A 284 0.91 24.00 5.23
CA TYR A 284 0.66 22.65 4.75
C TYR A 284 1.90 21.78 4.52
N THR A 285 3.11 22.30 4.67
CA THR A 285 4.36 21.54 4.54
C THR A 285 5.25 21.58 5.78
N SER A 286 4.99 22.49 6.72
CA SER A 286 5.80 22.68 7.93
C SER A 286 5.25 22.01 9.20
N MET A 287 4.03 21.46 9.18
CA MET A 287 3.42 20.85 10.39
C MET A 287 4.20 19.67 10.96
N GLY A 288 4.85 18.85 10.13
CA GLY A 288 5.63 17.70 10.61
C GLY A 288 6.97 18.06 11.24
N GLY A 289 7.36 19.34 11.23
CA GLY A 289 8.61 19.84 11.83
C GLY A 289 9.82 19.74 10.90
N ASP A 290 10.08 18.56 10.32
CA ASP A 290 11.18 18.36 9.36
C ASP A 290 10.65 18.31 7.92
N THR A 291 11.17 19.22 7.10
CA THR A 291 10.83 19.35 5.69
C THR A 291 11.77 18.56 4.79
N THR A 292 12.83 17.96 5.33
CA THR A 292 13.85 17.23 4.59
C THR A 292 13.74 15.72 4.79
N ILE A 293 14.39 14.96 3.90
CA ILE A 293 14.55 13.51 4.03
C ILE A 293 16.02 13.22 3.78
N ASP A 294 16.65 12.47 4.67
CA ASP A 294 18.07 12.12 4.56
C ASP A 294 18.36 11.40 3.24
N GLY A 295 19.31 11.94 2.46
CA GLY A 295 19.73 11.38 1.19
C GLY A 295 18.80 11.65 -0.01
N VAL A 296 17.75 12.45 0.16
CA VAL A 296 16.84 12.87 -0.92
C VAL A 296 17.11 14.32 -1.31
N ASP A 297 17.27 14.56 -2.61
CA ASP A 297 17.30 15.91 -3.18
C ASP A 297 15.96 16.17 -3.91
N ASP A 298 15.10 16.96 -3.25
CA ASP A 298 13.78 17.33 -3.77
C ASP A 298 13.86 18.11 -5.10
N ALA A 299 14.93 18.87 -5.37
CA ALA A 299 15.08 19.59 -6.63
C ALA A 299 15.45 18.65 -7.79
N ASP A 300 16.35 17.69 -7.56
CA ASP A 300 16.70 16.66 -8.53
C ASP A 300 15.50 15.74 -8.82
N ASP A 301 14.73 15.37 -7.79
CA ASP A 301 13.52 14.57 -7.95
C ASP A 301 12.40 15.33 -8.68
N PHE A 302 12.35 16.65 -8.54
CA PHE A 302 11.45 17.48 -9.35
C PHE A 302 11.80 17.40 -10.84
N GLU A 303 13.09 17.43 -11.20
CA GLU A 303 13.52 17.33 -12.60
C GLU A 303 13.17 15.95 -13.19
N LYS A 304 13.34 14.87 -12.42
CA LYS A 304 12.86 13.53 -12.80
C LYS A 304 11.35 13.52 -13.06
N THR A 305 10.59 14.22 -12.23
CA THR A 305 9.12 14.35 -12.37
C THR A 305 8.74 15.11 -13.64
N ARG A 306 9.40 16.23 -13.95
CA ARG A 306 9.21 16.99 -15.20
C ARG A 306 9.56 16.18 -16.44
N HIS A 307 10.66 15.44 -16.38
CA HIS A 307 11.09 14.56 -17.46
C HIS A 307 10.05 13.47 -17.72
N ALA A 308 9.56 12.83 -16.66
CA ALA A 308 8.49 11.82 -16.74
C ALA A 308 7.19 12.38 -17.35
N PHE A 309 6.76 13.58 -16.94
CA PHE A 309 5.61 14.25 -17.56
C PHE A 309 5.80 14.47 -19.06
N THR A 310 7.00 14.90 -19.46
CA THR A 310 7.35 15.14 -20.86
C THR A 310 7.31 13.86 -21.68
N LEU A 311 7.86 12.76 -21.14
CA LEU A 311 7.87 11.44 -21.78
C LEU A 311 6.44 10.87 -21.98
N LEU A 312 5.53 11.17 -21.05
CA LEU A 312 4.10 10.86 -21.19
C LEU A 312 3.32 11.85 -22.07
N GLY A 313 3.99 12.82 -22.69
CA GLY A 313 3.38 13.75 -23.63
C GLY A 313 2.60 14.89 -22.95
N VAL A 314 2.82 15.14 -21.66
CA VAL A 314 2.25 16.30 -20.97
C VAL A 314 3.10 17.53 -21.33
N LYS A 315 2.51 18.44 -22.11
CA LYS A 315 3.16 19.68 -22.55
C LYS A 315 3.57 20.56 -21.37
N GLU A 316 4.66 21.31 -21.51
CA GLU A 316 5.15 22.25 -20.49
C GLU A 316 4.08 23.23 -20.01
N SER A 317 3.18 23.69 -20.90
CA SER A 317 2.05 24.56 -20.52
C SER A 317 1.07 23.89 -19.56
N HIS A 318 0.84 22.59 -19.70
CA HIS A 318 0.02 21.80 -18.78
C HIS A 318 0.78 21.47 -17.50
N GLN A 319 2.08 21.16 -17.58
CA GLN A 319 2.93 20.98 -16.39
C GLN A 319 2.91 22.25 -15.51
N MET A 320 3.10 23.43 -16.12
CA MET A 320 3.01 24.70 -15.40
C MET A 320 1.61 24.94 -14.80
N SER A 321 0.54 24.49 -15.47
CA SER A 321 -0.82 24.59 -14.93
C SER A 321 -1.02 23.66 -13.72
N ILE A 322 -0.46 22.44 -13.74
CA ILE A 322 -0.39 21.53 -12.59
C ILE A 322 0.32 22.23 -11.42
N PHE A 323 1.51 22.78 -11.68
CA PHE A 323 2.32 23.43 -10.64
C PHE A 323 1.64 24.69 -10.06
N LYS A 324 0.91 25.46 -10.88
CA LYS A 324 0.07 26.57 -10.40
C LYS A 324 -1.03 26.11 -9.45
N ILE A 325 -1.68 24.98 -9.74
CA ILE A 325 -2.72 24.43 -8.87
C ILE A 325 -2.10 23.95 -7.54
N ILE A 326 -0.97 23.25 -7.58
CA ILE A 326 -0.25 22.80 -6.39
C ILE A 326 0.21 23.99 -5.53
N ALA A 327 0.84 25.01 -6.14
CA ALA A 327 1.23 26.24 -5.47
C ALA A 327 0.04 26.97 -4.83
N SER A 328 -1.11 27.00 -5.53
CA SER A 328 -2.32 27.61 -4.98
C SER A 328 -2.78 26.94 -3.68
N ILE A 329 -2.64 25.61 -3.56
CA ILE A 329 -3.00 24.88 -2.34
C ILE A 329 -2.12 25.32 -1.16
N LEU A 330 -0.81 25.54 -1.39
CA LEU A 330 0.09 26.05 -0.37
C LEU A 330 -0.32 27.46 0.09
N HIS A 331 -0.61 28.37 -0.84
CA HIS A 331 -1.12 29.69 -0.47
C HIS A 331 -2.46 29.61 0.27
N LEU A 332 -3.38 28.72 -0.14
CA LEU A 332 -4.65 28.53 0.54
C LEU A 332 -4.47 28.13 2.01
N GLY A 333 -3.44 27.32 2.34
CA GLY A 333 -3.12 26.93 3.71
C GLY A 333 -2.64 28.06 4.61
N ASN A 334 -2.09 29.12 4.02
CA ASN A 334 -1.49 30.26 4.73
C ASN A 334 -2.42 31.46 4.90
N LEU A 335 -3.69 31.36 4.51
CA LEU A 335 -4.65 32.46 4.69
C LEU A 335 -4.79 32.85 6.17
N GLU A 336 -4.68 34.16 6.45
CA GLU A 336 -4.91 34.70 7.78
C GLU A 336 -6.40 35.00 8.00
N ILE A 337 -7.05 34.20 8.85
CA ILE A 337 -8.46 34.34 9.18
C ILE A 337 -8.58 35.16 10.47
N GLN A 338 -9.20 36.33 10.38
CA GLN A 338 -9.39 37.25 11.51
C GLN A 338 -10.77 37.03 12.12
N ALA A 339 -10.83 36.76 13.44
CA ALA A 339 -12.08 36.67 14.17
C ALA A 339 -12.70 38.05 14.37
N GLU A 340 -14.00 38.18 14.12
CA GLU A 340 -14.74 39.39 14.47
C GLU A 340 -15.12 39.39 15.96
N ARG A 341 -15.49 40.56 16.49
CA ARG A 341 -15.75 40.73 17.93
C ARG A 341 -16.92 39.91 18.48
N ASP A 342 -17.79 39.40 17.60
CA ASP A 342 -18.94 38.58 17.97
C ASP A 342 -18.61 37.09 18.15
N GLY A 343 -17.41 36.64 17.75
CA GLY A 343 -16.95 35.25 17.85
C GLY A 343 -17.60 34.26 16.86
N ASP A 344 -18.73 34.65 16.27
CA ASP A 344 -19.52 33.86 15.33
C ASP A 344 -19.25 34.18 13.87
N SER A 345 -18.51 35.26 13.59
CA SER A 345 -18.10 35.66 12.25
C SER A 345 -16.59 35.89 12.15
N CYS A 346 -16.08 35.83 10.93
CA CYS A 346 -14.68 36.08 10.62
C CYS A 346 -14.54 36.73 9.25
N SER A 347 -13.38 37.33 9.03
CA SER A 347 -13.01 38.01 7.79
C SER A 347 -11.58 37.68 7.38
N ILE A 348 -11.31 37.76 6.08
CA ILE A 348 -9.96 37.67 5.51
C ILE A 348 -9.63 39.05 4.96
N SER A 349 -8.40 39.53 5.14
CA SER A 349 -7.99 40.85 4.63
C SER A 349 -8.11 40.92 3.10
N LYS A 350 -8.54 42.07 2.57
CA LYS A 350 -8.55 42.29 1.10
C LYS A 350 -7.14 42.36 0.52
N GLN A 351 -6.16 42.65 1.36
CA GLN A 351 -4.76 42.78 1.00
C GLN A 351 -3.95 41.52 1.39
N ASP A 352 -4.62 40.44 1.77
CA ASP A 352 -3.96 39.17 2.08
C ASP A 352 -3.18 38.68 0.84
N GLU A 353 -1.86 38.52 1.00
CA GLU A 353 -0.98 38.16 -0.11
C GLU A 353 -1.27 36.74 -0.62
N HIS A 354 -1.55 35.81 0.28
CA HIS A 354 -1.83 34.43 -0.05
C HIS A 354 -3.16 34.27 -0.79
N LEU A 355 -4.20 35.03 -0.43
CA LEU A 355 -5.47 35.07 -1.15
C LEU A 355 -5.29 35.64 -2.56
N ASN A 356 -4.49 36.70 -2.69
CA ASN A 356 -4.16 37.30 -3.98
C ASN A 356 -3.44 36.30 -4.88
N ASN A 357 -2.43 35.60 -4.35
CA ASN A 357 -1.70 34.57 -5.08
C ASN A 357 -2.60 33.39 -5.45
N PHE A 358 -3.40 32.87 -4.51
CA PHE A 358 -4.38 31.80 -4.77
C PHE A 358 -5.32 32.15 -5.92
N CYS A 359 -5.95 33.34 -5.87
CA CYS A 359 -6.90 33.77 -6.89
C CYS A 359 -6.23 33.99 -8.26
N ARG A 360 -5.01 34.54 -8.28
CA ARG A 360 -4.23 34.77 -9.50
C ARG A 360 -3.79 33.47 -10.17
N LEU A 361 -3.31 32.50 -9.38
CA LEU A 361 -2.83 31.20 -9.85
C LEU A 361 -3.94 30.32 -10.39
N LEU A 362 -5.13 30.39 -9.79
CA LEU A 362 -6.31 29.68 -10.26
C LEU A 362 -7.18 30.48 -11.23
N GLY A 363 -6.86 31.76 -11.48
CA GLY A 363 -7.60 32.60 -12.42
C GLY A 363 -9.05 32.85 -11.99
N VAL A 364 -9.32 32.88 -10.68
CA VAL A 364 -10.66 33.08 -10.11
C VAL A 364 -10.87 34.51 -9.60
N GLU A 365 -12.12 34.89 -9.37
CA GLU A 365 -12.47 36.23 -8.94
C GLU A 365 -12.26 36.39 -7.42
N HIS A 366 -11.43 37.37 -7.05
CA HIS A 366 -10.96 37.57 -5.68
C HIS A 366 -12.09 37.91 -4.70
N SER A 367 -13.01 38.81 -5.07
CA SER A 367 -14.05 39.27 -4.14
C SER A 367 -15.08 38.17 -3.81
N GLN A 368 -15.42 37.32 -4.78
CA GLN A 368 -16.25 36.13 -4.61
C GLN A 368 -15.54 35.12 -3.73
N MET A 369 -14.27 34.80 -4.01
CA MET A 369 -13.54 33.80 -3.22
C MET A 369 -13.42 34.25 -1.75
N GLN A 370 -13.04 35.50 -1.52
CA GLN A 370 -13.01 36.10 -0.18
C GLN A 370 -14.35 35.98 0.55
N HIS A 371 -15.46 36.26 -0.15
CA HIS A 371 -16.79 36.19 0.43
C HIS A 371 -17.17 34.75 0.80
N TRP A 372 -17.04 33.81 -0.13
CA TRP A 372 -17.49 32.42 0.03
C TRP A 372 -16.54 31.54 0.86
N LEU A 373 -15.33 32.01 1.17
CA LEU A 373 -14.50 31.41 2.21
C LEU A 373 -15.06 31.67 3.62
N CYS A 374 -15.64 32.85 3.86
CA CYS A 374 -16.18 33.25 5.18
C CYS A 374 -17.71 33.07 5.32
N HIS A 375 -18.41 32.74 4.23
CA HIS A 375 -19.87 32.61 4.22
C HIS A 375 -20.32 31.29 3.60
N ARG A 376 -21.46 30.79 4.07
CA ARG A 376 -22.13 29.64 3.46
C ARG A 376 -23.56 29.97 3.09
N LYS A 377 -24.02 29.40 1.99
CA LYS A 377 -25.40 29.48 1.54
C LYS A 377 -26.19 28.29 2.07
N LEU A 378 -27.39 28.56 2.57
CA LEU A 378 -28.31 27.56 3.09
C LEU A 378 -29.63 27.69 2.34
N ALA A 379 -29.99 26.64 1.62
CA ALA A 379 -31.22 26.56 0.85
C ALA A 379 -32.28 25.78 1.63
N THR A 380 -33.47 26.37 1.78
CA THR A 380 -34.67 25.70 2.28
C THR A 380 -35.71 25.62 1.17
N THR A 381 -36.81 24.87 1.37
CA THR A 381 -37.88 24.75 0.38
C THR A 381 -38.52 26.10 0.00
N ALA A 382 -38.45 27.09 0.89
CA ALA A 382 -39.06 28.41 0.70
C ALA A 382 -38.04 29.50 0.33
N GLU A 383 -36.86 29.50 0.94
CA GLU A 383 -35.92 30.63 0.87
C GLU A 383 -34.46 30.16 0.89
N THR A 384 -33.57 31.00 0.34
CA THR A 384 -32.11 30.84 0.43
C THR A 384 -31.52 31.97 1.28
N TYR A 385 -30.77 31.62 2.31
CA TYR A 385 -30.10 32.57 3.18
C TYR A 385 -28.58 32.37 3.15
N ILE A 386 -27.82 33.45 3.35
CA ILE A 386 -26.37 33.42 3.49
C ILE A 386 -26.05 33.64 4.98
N LYS A 387 -25.21 32.77 5.55
CA LYS A 387 -24.79 32.86 6.95
C LYS A 387 -23.28 33.01 7.03
N PRO A 388 -22.74 33.92 7.88
CA PRO A 388 -21.32 33.94 8.19
C PRO A 388 -20.90 32.64 8.89
N MET A 389 -19.60 32.34 8.81
CA MET A 389 -18.97 31.17 9.42
C MET A 389 -18.01 31.61 10.52
N SER A 390 -17.92 30.80 11.58
CA SER A 390 -16.91 30.99 12.62
C SER A 390 -15.52 30.63 12.10
N VAL A 391 -14.46 31.05 12.80
CA VAL A 391 -13.06 30.77 12.42
C VAL A 391 -12.84 29.26 12.21
N GLN A 392 -13.32 28.42 13.14
CA GLN A 392 -13.21 26.96 13.01
C GLN A 392 -13.91 26.44 11.76
N GLN A 393 -15.11 26.95 11.44
CA GLN A 393 -15.84 26.54 10.25
C GLN A 393 -15.11 26.94 8.97
N VAL A 394 -14.49 28.12 8.94
CA VAL A 394 -13.67 28.57 7.80
C VAL A 394 -12.41 27.74 7.65
N MET A 395 -11.70 27.44 8.74
CA MET A 395 -10.52 26.56 8.70
C MET A 395 -10.87 25.18 8.13
N ASN A 396 -11.98 24.59 8.59
CA ASN A 396 -12.45 23.30 8.08
C ASN A 396 -12.86 23.40 6.59
N ALA A 397 -13.57 24.48 6.20
CA ALA A 397 -13.98 24.71 4.81
C ALA A 397 -12.78 24.87 3.87
N ARG A 398 -11.78 25.66 4.28
CA ARG A 398 -10.51 25.87 3.59
C ARG A 398 -9.75 24.56 3.39
N ASN A 399 -9.62 23.76 4.46
CA ASN A 399 -8.97 22.47 4.40
C ASN A 399 -9.76 21.49 3.50
N ALA A 400 -11.10 21.49 3.55
CA ALA A 400 -11.93 20.70 2.65
C ALA A 400 -11.74 21.10 1.18
N LEU A 401 -11.66 22.41 0.90
CA LEU A 401 -11.40 22.93 -0.45
C LEU A 401 -10.00 22.51 -0.95
N ALA A 402 -8.96 22.64 -0.13
CA ALA A 402 -7.60 22.21 -0.45
C ALA A 402 -7.54 20.70 -0.80
N LYS A 403 -8.13 19.86 0.05
CA LYS A 403 -8.26 18.41 -0.19
C LYS A 403 -8.97 18.09 -1.50
N HIS A 404 -10.02 18.83 -1.82
CA HIS A 404 -10.81 18.59 -3.02
C HIS A 404 -10.07 19.03 -4.29
N ILE A 405 -9.41 20.19 -4.28
CA ILE A 405 -8.57 20.64 -5.40
C ILE A 405 -7.46 19.61 -5.68
N TYR A 406 -6.77 19.15 -4.63
CA TYR A 406 -5.72 18.13 -4.79
C TYR A 406 -6.26 16.81 -5.33
N ALA A 407 -7.40 16.33 -4.82
CA ALA A 407 -8.02 15.09 -5.27
C ALA A 407 -8.44 15.15 -6.75
N GLN A 408 -9.00 16.28 -7.20
CA GLN A 408 -9.35 16.46 -8.62
C GLN A 408 -8.10 16.53 -9.49
N LEU A 409 -7.06 17.24 -9.06
CA LEU A 409 -5.79 17.30 -9.76
C LEU A 409 -5.15 15.90 -9.89
N PHE A 410 -5.14 15.12 -8.81
CA PHE A 410 -4.65 13.75 -8.80
C PHE A 410 -5.39 12.88 -9.83
N ASN A 411 -6.73 12.92 -9.82
CA ASN A 411 -7.56 12.17 -10.78
C ASN A 411 -7.26 12.60 -12.22
N TRP A 412 -7.17 13.91 -12.48
CA TRP A 412 -6.85 14.44 -13.81
C TRP A 412 -5.48 14.00 -14.31
N ILE A 413 -4.48 13.92 -13.44
CA ILE A 413 -3.14 13.42 -13.78
C ILE A 413 -3.23 11.93 -14.13
N VAL A 414 -3.92 11.12 -13.32
CA VAL A 414 -4.14 9.69 -13.61
C VAL A 414 -4.86 9.49 -14.95
N GLU A 415 -5.87 10.29 -15.25
CA GLU A 415 -6.55 10.27 -16.55
C GLU A 415 -5.63 10.63 -17.71
N HIS A 416 -4.74 11.60 -17.54
CA HIS A 416 -3.76 11.99 -18.57
C HIS A 416 -2.70 10.90 -18.79
N ILE A 417 -2.22 10.28 -17.71
CA ILE A 417 -1.35 9.11 -17.78
C ILE A 417 -2.07 8.00 -18.56
N ASN A 418 -3.33 7.71 -18.22
CA ASN A 418 -4.12 6.70 -18.93
C ASN A 418 -4.32 7.04 -20.41
N LYS A 419 -4.56 8.30 -20.77
CA LYS A 419 -4.62 8.74 -22.18
C LYS A 419 -3.30 8.51 -22.91
N ALA A 420 -2.16 8.69 -22.24
CA ALA A 420 -0.83 8.48 -22.81
C ALA A 420 -0.46 6.99 -22.97
N LEU A 421 -1.01 6.14 -22.10
CA LEU A 421 -0.84 4.68 -22.10
C LEU A 421 -1.92 3.94 -22.92
N HIS A 422 -2.99 4.65 -23.31
CA HIS A 422 -4.10 4.09 -24.06
C HIS A 422 -3.68 3.70 -25.48
N THR A 423 -4.34 2.66 -25.99
CA THR A 423 -4.15 2.15 -27.33
C THR A 423 -5.48 1.96 -28.03
N THR A 424 -5.50 2.25 -29.34
CA THR A 424 -6.67 2.01 -30.18
C THR A 424 -6.84 0.54 -30.52
N LEU A 425 -5.81 -0.28 -30.31
CA LEU A 425 -5.86 -1.72 -30.53
C LEU A 425 -6.76 -2.38 -29.49
N LYS A 426 -7.59 -3.33 -29.95
CA LYS A 426 -8.43 -4.10 -29.05
C LYS A 426 -7.56 -5.05 -28.23
N GLN A 427 -7.61 -4.85 -26.92
CA GLN A 427 -6.99 -5.74 -25.95
C GLN A 427 -7.53 -7.18 -26.05
N HIS A 428 -6.62 -8.15 -26.12
CA HIS A 428 -6.92 -9.57 -26.09
C HIS A 428 -6.97 -10.10 -24.65
N SER A 429 -5.92 -9.81 -23.87
CA SER A 429 -5.77 -10.22 -22.48
C SER A 429 -5.08 -9.13 -21.64
N PHE A 430 -5.06 -9.27 -20.31
CA PHE A 430 -4.22 -8.44 -19.44
C PHE A 430 -3.57 -9.23 -18.30
N ILE A 431 -2.48 -8.64 -17.80
CA ILE A 431 -1.96 -8.90 -16.46
C ILE A 431 -2.14 -7.65 -15.63
N GLY A 432 -2.84 -7.78 -14.50
CA GLY A 432 -3.05 -6.68 -13.56
C GLY A 432 -2.08 -6.74 -12.39
N VAL A 433 -1.29 -5.68 -12.19
CA VAL A 433 -0.37 -5.57 -11.05
C VAL A 433 -1.02 -4.68 -9.98
N LEU A 434 -1.24 -5.24 -8.79
CA LEU A 434 -1.85 -4.54 -7.66
C LEU A 434 -0.77 -4.17 -6.63
N ASP A 435 -0.64 -2.87 -6.37
CA ASP A 435 0.24 -2.25 -5.38
C ASP A 435 -0.62 -1.34 -4.50
N ILE A 436 -1.00 -1.82 -3.31
CA ILE A 436 -1.77 -1.02 -2.36
C ILE A 436 -0.95 -0.70 -1.11
N TYR A 437 -1.37 0.31 -0.36
CA TYR A 437 -0.85 0.56 0.99
C TYR A 437 -0.96 -0.69 1.87
N GLY A 438 0.06 -0.90 2.70
CA GLY A 438 0.09 -2.01 3.64
C GLY A 438 -0.83 -1.75 4.84
N PHE A 439 -1.07 -2.79 5.63
CA PHE A 439 -1.63 -2.62 6.97
C PHE A 439 -0.75 -1.67 7.78
N GLU A 440 -1.37 -0.72 8.50
CA GLU A 440 -0.66 0.26 9.32
C GLU A 440 -1.39 0.54 10.64
N THR A 441 -0.60 0.79 11.67
CA THR A 441 -1.09 1.16 13.01
C THR A 441 -0.12 2.17 13.63
N PHE A 442 -0.62 3.29 14.12
CA PHE A 442 0.13 4.34 14.78
C PHE A 442 -0.35 4.51 16.22
N GLU A 443 0.31 5.40 16.97
CA GLU A 443 -0.16 5.77 18.31
C GLU A 443 -1.56 6.40 18.25
N VAL A 444 -1.86 7.14 17.18
CA VAL A 444 -3.17 7.75 16.93
C VAL A 444 -3.67 7.33 15.55
N ASN A 445 -4.63 6.40 15.51
CA ASN A 445 -5.28 5.98 14.27
C ASN A 445 -6.62 6.70 14.08
N SER A 446 -6.93 7.08 12.85
CA SER A 446 -8.18 7.74 12.50
C SER A 446 -8.88 7.05 11.32
N PHE A 447 -9.80 7.75 10.66
CA PHE A 447 -10.62 7.23 9.56
C PHE A 447 -9.77 6.71 8.37
N GLU A 448 -8.62 7.33 8.14
CA GLU A 448 -7.67 6.96 7.09
C GLU A 448 -7.12 5.55 7.32
N GLN A 449 -6.55 5.29 8.49
CA GLN A 449 -6.06 3.96 8.88
C GLN A 449 -7.19 2.94 8.87
N PHE A 450 -8.39 3.33 9.30
CA PHE A 450 -9.55 2.44 9.28
C PHE A 450 -9.88 1.97 7.85
N CYS A 451 -9.88 2.89 6.88
CA CYS A 451 -10.11 2.57 5.47
C CYS A 451 -8.98 1.75 4.85
N ILE A 452 -7.73 2.05 5.21
CA ILE A 452 -6.54 1.31 4.79
C ILE A 452 -6.58 -0.13 5.28
N ASN A 453 -6.86 -0.33 6.57
CA ASN A 453 -6.90 -1.64 7.20
C ASN A 453 -8.12 -2.45 6.73
N TYR A 454 -9.26 -1.80 6.48
CA TYR A 454 -10.41 -2.41 5.82
C TYR A 454 -10.10 -2.91 4.39
N ALA A 455 -9.34 -2.14 3.60
CA ALA A 455 -8.89 -2.59 2.29
C ALA A 455 -8.00 -3.85 2.38
N ASN A 456 -7.10 -3.87 3.36
CA ASN A 456 -6.23 -5.02 3.62
C ASN A 456 -7.02 -6.24 4.08
N GLU A 457 -8.07 -6.07 4.90
CA GLU A 457 -9.02 -7.16 5.23
C GLU A 457 -9.66 -7.76 3.97
N LYS A 458 -10.12 -6.90 3.04
CA LYS A 458 -10.69 -7.38 1.76
C LYS A 458 -9.68 -8.14 0.91
N LEU A 459 -8.43 -7.69 0.85
CA LEU A 459 -7.37 -8.43 0.15
C LEU A 459 -7.07 -9.77 0.82
N GLN A 460 -6.98 -9.79 2.15
CA GLN A 460 -6.76 -11.03 2.90
C GLN A 460 -7.91 -12.02 2.68
N GLN A 461 -9.16 -11.55 2.60
CA GLN A 461 -10.29 -12.45 2.34
C GLN A 461 -10.29 -13.01 0.92
N GLN A 462 -9.87 -12.21 -0.06
CA GLN A 462 -9.66 -12.70 -1.42
C GLN A 462 -8.56 -13.76 -1.48
N PHE A 463 -7.46 -13.56 -0.76
CA PHE A 463 -6.41 -14.56 -0.60
C PHE A 463 -6.96 -15.85 0.02
N ASN A 464 -7.59 -15.75 1.18
CA ASN A 464 -8.12 -16.90 1.92
C ASN A 464 -9.11 -17.71 1.07
N SER A 465 -10.00 -17.01 0.34
CA SER A 465 -10.96 -17.66 -0.53
C SER A 465 -10.31 -18.39 -1.69
N HIS A 466 -9.22 -17.85 -2.27
CA HIS A 466 -8.59 -18.49 -3.42
C HIS A 466 -7.69 -19.66 -3.01
N VAL A 467 -6.82 -19.45 -2.02
CA VAL A 467 -5.83 -20.45 -1.60
C VAL A 467 -6.46 -21.62 -0.87
N PHE A 468 -7.49 -21.34 -0.06
CA PHE A 468 -8.11 -22.38 0.76
C PHE A 468 -9.50 -22.77 0.26
N LYS A 469 -10.44 -21.83 0.13
CA LYS A 469 -11.86 -22.20 -0.12
C LYS A 469 -12.03 -22.87 -1.49
N LEU A 470 -11.58 -22.20 -2.56
CA LEU A 470 -11.76 -22.69 -3.94
C LEU A 470 -10.95 -23.97 -4.21
N GLU A 471 -9.74 -24.08 -3.67
CA GLU A 471 -8.90 -25.28 -3.87
C GLU A 471 -9.50 -26.50 -3.18
N GLN A 472 -9.97 -26.34 -1.94
CA GLN A 472 -10.62 -27.42 -1.19
C GLN A 472 -11.96 -27.83 -1.83
N GLU A 473 -12.73 -26.86 -2.35
CA GLU A 473 -13.96 -27.13 -3.11
C GLU A 473 -13.69 -27.98 -4.36
N GLU A 474 -12.59 -27.74 -5.08
CA GLU A 474 -12.23 -28.54 -6.25
C GLU A 474 -11.82 -29.97 -5.87
N TYR A 475 -11.03 -30.18 -4.80
CA TYR A 475 -10.71 -31.52 -4.30
C TYR A 475 -11.97 -32.30 -3.88
N MET A 476 -12.91 -31.63 -3.20
CA MET A 476 -14.19 -32.24 -2.81
C MET A 476 -15.03 -32.60 -4.04
N LYS A 477 -15.06 -31.74 -5.06
CA LYS A 477 -15.79 -31.95 -6.30
C LYS A 477 -15.22 -33.11 -7.13
N GLU A 478 -13.90 -33.26 -7.14
CA GLU A 478 -13.19 -34.40 -7.75
C GLU A 478 -13.25 -35.68 -6.90
N GLN A 479 -13.90 -35.64 -5.73
CA GLN A 479 -14.05 -36.78 -4.79
C GLN A 479 -12.71 -37.36 -4.34
N ILE A 480 -11.68 -36.51 -4.26
CA ILE A 480 -10.37 -36.89 -3.74
C ILE A 480 -10.45 -36.92 -2.20
N PRO A 481 -9.97 -37.97 -1.52
CA PRO A 481 -9.89 -38.00 -0.07
C PRO A 481 -9.04 -36.83 0.44
N TRP A 482 -9.70 -35.83 1.01
CA TRP A 482 -9.08 -34.59 1.45
C TRP A 482 -9.34 -34.36 2.94
N THR A 483 -8.30 -33.93 3.65
CA THR A 483 -8.42 -33.47 5.03
C THR A 483 -8.53 -31.96 5.00
N LEU A 484 -9.66 -31.42 5.46
CA LEU A 484 -9.88 -29.98 5.45
C LEU A 484 -8.78 -29.28 6.24
N ILE A 485 -8.15 -28.29 5.59
CA ILE A 485 -7.18 -27.41 6.22
C ILE A 485 -7.98 -26.26 6.82
N ASP A 486 -7.91 -26.14 8.15
CA ASP A 486 -8.50 -25.01 8.86
C ASP A 486 -7.71 -23.73 8.52
N PHE A 487 -8.37 -22.59 8.50
CA PHE A 487 -7.70 -21.30 8.30
C PHE A 487 -8.56 -20.19 8.91
N TYR A 488 -7.93 -19.08 9.23
CA TYR A 488 -8.62 -17.94 9.82
C TYR A 488 -9.46 -17.20 8.78
N ASP A 489 -10.78 -17.42 8.83
CA ASP A 489 -11.73 -16.66 8.03
C ASP A 489 -11.97 -15.28 8.65
N ASN A 490 -11.54 -14.24 7.95
CA ASN A 490 -11.69 -12.85 8.37
C ASN A 490 -13.04 -12.23 7.91
N GLN A 491 -13.96 -13.01 7.32
CA GLN A 491 -15.30 -12.54 6.98
C GLN A 491 -16.04 -11.87 8.15
N PRO A 492 -16.00 -12.37 9.40
CA PRO A 492 -16.70 -11.70 10.51
C PRO A 492 -16.17 -10.30 10.81
N CYS A 493 -14.87 -10.05 10.60
CA CYS A 493 -14.28 -8.71 10.71
C CYS A 493 -14.77 -7.80 9.58
N ILE A 494 -14.85 -8.32 8.36
CA ILE A 494 -15.37 -7.58 7.19
C ILE A 494 -16.83 -7.21 7.42
N ASP A 495 -17.66 -8.16 7.88
CA ASP A 495 -19.08 -7.93 8.14
C ASP A 495 -19.30 -6.89 9.24
N LEU A 496 -18.48 -6.90 10.29
CA LEU A 496 -18.48 -5.84 11.31
C LEU A 496 -18.29 -4.45 10.68
N ILE A 497 -17.46 -4.32 9.65
CA ILE A 497 -17.12 -3.05 9.01
C ILE A 497 -18.18 -2.62 7.98
N GLU A 498 -18.49 -3.47 7.00
CA GLU A 498 -19.26 -3.08 5.80
C GLU A 498 -20.72 -3.51 5.80
N ALA A 499 -21.10 -4.50 6.62
CA ALA A 499 -22.45 -5.05 6.55
C ALA A 499 -23.48 -4.03 7.03
N LYS A 500 -24.75 -4.35 6.81
CA LYS A 500 -25.85 -3.53 7.31
C LYS A 500 -25.80 -3.48 8.84
N LEU A 501 -25.91 -2.29 9.42
CA LEU A 501 -25.66 -2.02 10.84
C LEU A 501 -24.22 -2.34 11.29
N GLY A 502 -23.26 -2.37 10.37
CA GLY A 502 -21.82 -2.37 10.64
C GLY A 502 -21.28 -0.95 10.86
N ILE A 503 -19.98 -0.83 11.10
CA ILE A 503 -19.31 0.43 11.47
C ILE A 503 -19.55 1.53 10.42
N LEU A 504 -19.37 1.22 9.13
CA LEU A 504 -19.54 2.19 8.04
C LEU A 504 -21.00 2.61 7.83
N ASP A 505 -21.94 1.67 7.94
CA ASP A 505 -23.38 1.96 7.80
C ASP A 505 -23.87 2.86 8.95
N LEU A 506 -23.45 2.58 10.18
CA LEU A 506 -23.75 3.42 11.35
C LEU A 506 -23.10 4.81 11.25
N LEU A 507 -21.90 4.91 10.67
CA LEU A 507 -21.25 6.19 10.39
C LEU A 507 -22.05 7.01 9.36
N ASP A 508 -22.51 6.36 8.29
CA ASP A 508 -23.34 6.97 7.25
C ASP A 508 -24.70 7.44 7.78
N GLU A 509 -25.29 6.71 8.72
CA GLU A 509 -26.50 7.13 9.42
C GLU A 509 -26.26 8.36 10.29
N GLU A 510 -25.21 8.37 11.12
CA GLU A 510 -24.91 9.53 11.98
C GLU A 510 -24.55 10.79 11.17
N CYS A 511 -23.86 10.61 10.03
CA CYS A 511 -23.55 11.71 9.13
C CYS A 511 -24.80 12.45 8.62
N LYS A 512 -25.95 11.74 8.50
CA LYS A 512 -27.24 12.30 8.07
C LYS A 512 -28.02 12.98 9.20
N VAL A 513 -27.65 12.76 10.46
CA VAL A 513 -28.30 13.37 11.63
C VAL A 513 -27.88 14.84 11.73
N PRO A 514 -28.82 15.83 11.76
CA PRO A 514 -28.49 17.26 11.76
C PRO A 514 -27.61 17.73 12.92
N LYS A 515 -27.62 17.01 14.05
CA LYS A 515 -26.79 17.22 15.24
C LYS A 515 -25.99 15.97 15.61
N GLY A 516 -25.67 15.13 14.62
CA GLY A 516 -24.83 13.95 14.85
C GLY A 516 -23.42 14.37 15.23
N THR A 517 -22.84 13.67 16.20
CA THR A 517 -21.48 13.91 16.71
C THR A 517 -20.68 12.61 16.72
N ASP A 518 -19.35 12.73 16.69
CA ASP A 518 -18.45 11.57 16.79
C ASP A 518 -18.69 10.76 18.07
N GLN A 519 -19.02 11.43 19.19
CA GLN A 519 -19.33 10.77 20.46
C GLN A 519 -20.65 9.99 20.41
N ASN A 520 -21.70 10.54 19.76
CA ASN A 520 -22.96 9.82 19.58
C ASN A 520 -22.77 8.59 18.70
N TRP A 521 -21.96 8.72 17.64
CA TRP A 521 -21.62 7.58 16.78
C TRP A 521 -20.82 6.52 17.53
N ALA A 522 -19.79 6.90 18.28
CA ALA A 522 -19.02 5.97 19.11
C ALA A 522 -19.91 5.23 20.10
N GLN A 523 -20.86 5.92 20.74
CA GLN A 523 -21.83 5.28 21.64
C GLN A 523 -22.71 4.25 20.90
N LYS A 524 -23.20 4.57 19.70
CA LYS A 524 -23.94 3.61 18.86
C LYS A 524 -23.11 2.37 18.52
N LEU A 525 -21.80 2.54 18.25
CA LEU A 525 -20.91 1.40 18.01
C LEU A 525 -20.81 0.51 19.26
N TYR A 526 -20.62 1.09 20.45
CA TYR A 526 -20.56 0.34 21.69
C TYR A 526 -21.86 -0.43 21.94
N ASP A 527 -23.01 0.22 21.80
CA ASP A 527 -24.32 -0.39 22.05
C ASP A 527 -24.59 -1.55 21.08
N ARG A 528 -24.13 -1.44 19.83
CA ARG A 528 -24.37 -2.43 18.79
C ARG A 528 -23.39 -3.60 18.78
N HIS A 529 -22.10 -3.33 18.99
CA HIS A 529 -21.02 -4.27 18.67
C HIS A 529 -20.24 -4.80 19.87
N SER A 530 -20.56 -4.42 21.11
CA SER A 530 -19.83 -4.89 22.31
C SER A 530 -19.79 -6.42 22.50
N SER A 531 -20.67 -7.18 21.84
CA SER A 531 -20.67 -8.65 21.87
C SER A 531 -19.87 -9.29 20.72
N SER A 532 -19.38 -8.51 19.75
CA SER A 532 -18.57 -9.02 18.64
C SER A 532 -17.15 -9.35 19.10
N GLN A 533 -16.61 -10.48 18.67
CA GLN A 533 -15.21 -10.85 18.95
C GLN A 533 -14.22 -9.89 18.29
N HIS A 534 -14.63 -9.22 17.21
CA HIS A 534 -13.81 -8.28 16.46
C HIS A 534 -13.94 -6.82 16.90
N PHE A 535 -14.76 -6.53 17.92
CA PHE A 535 -14.97 -5.17 18.40
C PHE A 535 -14.74 -5.09 19.91
N GLN A 536 -13.94 -4.11 20.35
CA GLN A 536 -13.69 -3.90 21.78
C GLN A 536 -13.81 -2.41 22.11
N LYS A 537 -14.37 -2.13 23.29
CA LYS A 537 -14.36 -0.79 23.88
C LYS A 537 -13.14 -0.66 24.81
N PRO A 538 -12.26 0.33 24.60
CA PRO A 538 -11.19 0.64 25.54
C PRO A 538 -11.74 0.98 26.93
N ARG A 539 -11.10 0.45 27.99
CA ARG A 539 -11.60 0.64 29.38
C ARG A 539 -11.52 2.10 29.85
N MET A 540 -10.54 2.85 29.37
CA MET A 540 -10.21 4.20 29.84
C MET A 540 -10.63 5.31 28.86
N SER A 541 -11.24 4.98 27.72
CA SER A 541 -11.64 5.95 26.71
C SER A 541 -13.10 5.76 26.30
N ASN A 542 -13.79 6.88 26.09
CA ASN A 542 -15.14 6.92 25.51
C ASN A 542 -15.13 7.50 24.09
N THR A 543 -13.96 7.90 23.57
CA THR A 543 -13.76 8.56 22.28
C THR A 543 -12.96 7.68 21.31
N SER A 544 -12.91 6.37 21.54
CA SER A 544 -12.17 5.43 20.70
C SER A 544 -12.76 4.03 20.73
N PHE A 545 -12.47 3.25 19.70
CA PHE A 545 -12.91 1.87 19.59
C PHE A 545 -11.79 1.01 19.01
N ILE A 546 -11.78 -0.28 19.34
CA ILE A 546 -10.77 -1.23 18.86
C ILE A 546 -11.44 -2.20 17.89
N VAL A 547 -10.82 -2.37 16.73
CA VAL A 547 -11.15 -3.46 15.79
C VAL A 547 -10.04 -4.50 15.84
N VAL A 548 -10.42 -5.76 15.99
CA VAL A 548 -9.48 -6.90 15.91
C VAL A 548 -9.38 -7.33 14.46
N HIS A 549 -8.38 -6.82 13.75
CA HIS A 549 -8.08 -7.19 12.37
C HIS A 549 -7.28 -8.50 12.31
N PHE A 550 -7.15 -9.08 11.11
CA PHE A 550 -6.30 -10.25 10.87
C PHE A 550 -4.84 -9.99 11.28
N ALA A 551 -4.35 -8.76 11.12
CA ALA A 551 -2.97 -8.37 11.40
C ALA A 551 -2.73 -7.94 12.85
N ASP A 552 -3.60 -7.10 13.44
CA ASP A 552 -3.53 -6.79 14.88
C ASP A 552 -4.82 -6.15 15.38
N LYS A 553 -4.88 -5.90 16.70
CA LYS A 553 -5.85 -5.01 17.33
C LYS A 553 -5.45 -3.57 17.08
N VAL A 554 -6.33 -2.78 16.47
CA VAL A 554 -6.08 -1.37 16.18
C VAL A 554 -7.10 -0.51 16.91
N GLU A 555 -6.61 0.44 17.71
CA GLU A 555 -7.43 1.45 18.38
C GLU A 555 -7.59 2.68 17.49
N TYR A 556 -8.83 3.04 17.17
CA TYR A 556 -9.20 4.20 16.36
C TYR A 556 -9.85 5.28 17.21
N GLN A 557 -9.38 6.52 17.08
CA GLN A 557 -10.01 7.69 17.70
C GLN A 557 -11.25 8.09 16.90
N SER A 558 -12.40 8.23 17.57
CA SER A 558 -13.65 8.58 16.90
C SER A 558 -13.68 10.00 16.36
N ASP A 559 -12.87 10.90 16.93
CA ASP A 559 -12.89 12.32 16.61
C ASP A 559 -12.55 12.57 15.13
N GLY A 560 -13.41 13.33 14.46
CA GLY A 560 -13.28 13.68 13.06
C GLY A 560 -13.82 12.63 12.07
N PHE A 561 -14.31 11.47 12.50
CA PHE A 561 -14.86 10.44 11.60
C PHE A 561 -16.06 10.96 10.79
N LEU A 562 -17.01 11.66 11.42
CA LEU A 562 -18.17 12.22 10.72
C LEU A 562 -17.76 13.27 9.68
N GLU A 563 -16.80 14.14 10.04
CA GLU A 563 -16.30 15.18 9.15
C GLU A 563 -15.57 14.56 7.95
N LYS A 564 -14.65 13.63 8.21
CA LYS A 564 -13.88 12.93 7.18
C LYS A 564 -14.76 12.10 6.25
N ASN A 565 -15.82 11.48 6.75
CA ASN A 565 -16.77 10.72 5.92
C ASN A 565 -17.74 11.62 5.13
N ARG A 566 -18.08 12.81 5.65
CA ARG A 566 -18.91 13.77 4.91
C ARG A 566 -18.20 14.29 3.66
N ASP A 567 -16.88 14.54 3.75
CA ASP A 567 -16.03 15.05 2.67
C ASP A 567 -16.67 16.20 1.86
N THR A 568 -17.46 17.05 2.54
CA THR A 568 -18.28 18.07 1.89
C THR A 568 -17.50 19.35 1.67
N VAL A 569 -17.47 19.81 0.42
CA VAL A 569 -17.03 21.17 0.06
C VAL A 569 -18.27 22.03 -0.22
N TYR A 570 -18.19 23.32 0.10
CA TYR A 570 -19.28 24.24 -0.20
C TYR A 570 -19.39 24.48 -1.71
N GLU A 571 -20.59 24.26 -2.25
CA GLU A 571 -20.89 24.36 -3.69
C GLU A 571 -20.47 25.71 -4.29
N GLU A 572 -20.57 26.80 -3.52
CA GLU A 572 -20.24 28.14 -4.01
C GLU A 572 -18.74 28.34 -4.21
N GLN A 573 -17.90 27.68 -3.39
CA GLN A 573 -16.46 27.66 -3.60
C GLN A 573 -16.12 26.89 -4.89
N ILE A 574 -16.82 25.78 -5.16
CA ILE A 574 -16.67 25.00 -6.40
C ILE A 574 -17.14 25.80 -7.61
N ASN A 575 -18.26 26.52 -7.51
CA ASN A 575 -18.80 27.34 -8.60
C ASN A 575 -17.82 28.43 -9.04
N ILE A 576 -17.05 29.00 -8.10
CA ILE A 576 -15.99 29.96 -8.42
C ILE A 576 -14.86 29.28 -9.19
N LEU A 577 -14.45 28.07 -8.79
CA LEU A 577 -13.41 27.30 -9.48
C LEU A 577 -13.88 26.86 -10.89
N LYS A 578 -15.15 26.46 -11.04
CA LYS A 578 -15.80 26.19 -12.34
C LYS A 578 -15.78 27.40 -13.27
N ALA A 579 -15.84 28.61 -12.71
CA ALA A 579 -15.78 29.88 -13.44
C ALA A 579 -14.35 30.42 -13.63
N SER A 580 -13.32 29.60 -13.39
CA SER A 580 -11.93 29.97 -13.62
C SER A 580 -11.68 30.44 -15.05
N LYS A 581 -10.81 31.47 -15.20
CA LYS A 581 -10.29 31.92 -16.49
C LYS A 581 -9.32 30.91 -17.13
N TYR A 582 -8.81 29.94 -16.37
CA TYR A 582 -7.92 28.91 -16.84
C TYR A 582 -8.70 27.63 -17.11
N GLN A 583 -8.72 27.22 -18.39
CA GLN A 583 -9.56 26.10 -18.84
C GLN A 583 -9.27 24.80 -18.06
N MET A 584 -7.99 24.48 -17.82
CA MET A 584 -7.62 23.30 -17.04
C MET A 584 -8.21 23.30 -15.64
N VAL A 585 -8.23 24.45 -14.95
CA VAL A 585 -8.82 24.56 -13.61
C VAL A 585 -10.33 24.38 -13.69
N ALA A 586 -11.00 24.99 -14.67
CA ALA A 586 -12.43 24.80 -14.86
C ALA A 586 -12.79 23.33 -15.17
N ASP A 587 -12.00 22.66 -16.00
CA ASP A 587 -12.21 21.26 -16.40
C ASP A 587 -12.09 20.29 -15.22
N LEU A 588 -11.25 20.58 -14.22
CA LEU A 588 -11.15 19.77 -12.99
C LEU A 588 -12.47 19.67 -12.21
N PHE A 589 -13.36 20.64 -12.39
CA PHE A 589 -14.62 20.72 -11.63
C PHE A 589 -15.86 20.59 -12.51
N GLN A 590 -15.73 20.40 -13.83
CA GLN A 590 -16.89 20.17 -14.71
C GLN A 590 -17.45 18.76 -14.49
N ASP A 591 -18.78 18.64 -14.49
CA ASP A 591 -19.46 17.35 -14.35
C ASP A 591 -19.40 16.60 -15.71
N GLU A 592 -18.89 15.36 -15.74
CA GLU A 592 -18.67 14.53 -16.96
C GLU A 592 -19.92 14.28 -17.85
N LYS A 593 -21.10 14.81 -17.50
CA LYS A 593 -22.37 14.53 -18.20
C LYS A 593 -22.62 15.34 -19.47
N ASP A 594 -21.83 16.37 -19.77
CA ASP A 594 -22.11 17.25 -20.91
C ASP A 594 -21.33 16.92 -22.20
N SER A 595 -20.49 15.87 -22.21
CA SER A 595 -19.70 15.46 -23.38
C SER A 595 -20.14 14.13 -24.00
N VAL A 596 -21.42 13.99 -24.35
CA VAL A 596 -21.85 13.01 -25.37
C VAL A 596 -22.25 13.78 -26.63
N PRO A 597 -21.57 13.59 -27.78
CA PRO A 597 -22.01 14.20 -29.03
C PRO A 597 -23.39 13.64 -29.40
N ALA A 598 -24.39 14.51 -29.47
CA ALA A 598 -25.72 14.15 -29.95
C ALA A 598 -25.64 13.72 -31.43
N THR A 599 -25.67 12.41 -31.68
CA THR A 599 -25.97 11.88 -33.03
C THR A 599 -27.39 12.28 -33.44
N PRO A 600 -27.62 12.78 -34.67
CA PRO A 600 -28.94 13.17 -35.12
C PRO A 600 -29.76 11.91 -35.45
N THR A 601 -30.74 11.57 -34.61
CA THR A 601 -31.69 10.48 -34.90
C THR A 601 -32.82 10.97 -35.80
N ILE A 602 -32.99 10.23 -36.89
CA ILE A 602 -33.99 10.39 -37.94
C ILE A 602 -35.40 10.09 -37.39
N LYS A 603 -36.38 10.91 -37.79
CA LYS A 603 -37.79 10.83 -37.43
C LYS A 603 -38.46 9.57 -37.99
N GLY A 604 -39.21 8.83 -37.16
CA GLY A 604 -40.23 7.88 -37.65
C GLY A 604 -40.81 6.92 -36.60
N ALA A 605 -42.14 6.95 -36.45
CA ALA A 605 -43.07 5.93 -35.90
C ALA A 605 -43.48 5.94 -34.39
N ALA A 606 -44.69 6.52 -34.18
CA ALA A 606 -45.86 6.17 -33.35
C ALA A 606 -45.79 5.84 -31.82
N PRO A 607 -46.81 6.25 -31.03
CA PRO A 607 -46.68 6.43 -29.58
C PRO A 607 -47.09 5.19 -28.77
N LYS A 608 -46.31 4.84 -27.75
CA LYS A 608 -46.75 3.96 -26.65
C LYS A 608 -47.11 4.79 -25.43
N ILE A 609 -48.34 4.60 -24.99
CA ILE A 609 -48.98 5.21 -23.82
C ILE A 609 -48.18 4.84 -22.55
N SER A 610 -47.68 5.84 -21.82
CA SER A 610 -47.06 5.70 -20.50
C SER A 610 -48.05 6.13 -19.43
N ILE A 611 -48.37 5.21 -18.52
CA ILE A 611 -49.22 5.43 -17.35
C ILE A 611 -48.44 6.31 -16.37
N ARG A 612 -48.92 7.55 -16.15
CA ARG A 612 -48.42 8.45 -15.11
C ARG A 612 -48.72 7.88 -13.72
N SER A 613 -47.68 7.60 -12.94
CA SER A 613 -47.81 7.45 -11.49
C SER A 613 -48.00 8.83 -10.85
N ALA A 614 -49.03 8.96 -10.01
CA ALA A 614 -49.39 10.17 -9.30
C ALA A 614 -48.61 10.29 -7.99
N ARG A 615 -47.35 10.70 -8.05
CA ARG A 615 -46.62 11.33 -6.92
C ARG A 615 -45.68 12.41 -7.47
N PRO A 616 -45.58 13.60 -6.86
CA PRO A 616 -44.64 14.62 -7.33
C PRO A 616 -43.21 14.06 -7.17
N ALA A 617 -42.49 13.91 -8.28
CA ALA A 617 -41.07 13.66 -8.24
C ALA A 617 -40.38 14.91 -7.70
N VAL A 618 -39.98 14.89 -6.44
CA VAL A 618 -38.98 15.83 -5.92
C VAL A 618 -37.71 15.55 -6.71
N LYS A 619 -37.25 16.54 -7.50
CA LYS A 619 -35.98 16.46 -8.24
C LYS A 619 -34.86 16.18 -7.23
N ALA A 620 -34.34 14.95 -7.25
CA ALA A 620 -33.11 14.61 -6.54
C ALA A 620 -31.91 15.14 -7.34
N ALA A 621 -31.65 16.44 -7.22
CA ALA A 621 -30.30 16.96 -7.45
C ALA A 621 -29.40 16.47 -6.28
N ASN A 622 -28.12 16.23 -6.52
CA ASN A 622 -27.11 15.77 -5.53
C ASN A 622 -27.02 14.28 -5.20
N LYS A 623 -26.85 13.43 -6.22
CA LYS A 623 -26.39 12.03 -6.01
C LYS A 623 -24.88 11.81 -6.19
N GLU A 624 -24.15 12.71 -6.87
CA GLU A 624 -22.71 12.52 -7.12
C GLU A 624 -21.81 12.97 -5.97
N HIS A 625 -22.15 14.06 -5.28
CA HIS A 625 -21.39 14.60 -4.14
C HIS A 625 -21.61 13.86 -2.80
N LYS A 626 -22.14 12.63 -2.82
CA LYS A 626 -22.48 11.85 -1.60
C LYS A 626 -22.16 10.35 -1.74
N LYS A 627 -21.07 10.00 -2.42
CA LYS A 627 -20.60 8.60 -2.41
C LYS A 627 -19.74 8.40 -1.16
N THR A 628 -20.29 7.68 -0.18
CA THR A 628 -19.59 7.28 1.04
C THR A 628 -18.51 6.25 0.70
N VAL A 629 -17.44 6.19 1.49
CA VAL A 629 -16.27 5.35 1.20
C VAL A 629 -16.65 3.88 1.00
N GLY A 630 -17.66 3.38 1.72
CA GLY A 630 -18.16 2.00 1.60
C GLY A 630 -18.60 1.60 0.18
N HIS A 631 -19.13 2.54 -0.62
CA HIS A 631 -19.56 2.23 -2.00
C HIS A 631 -18.41 2.10 -3.01
N GLN A 632 -17.21 2.58 -2.67
CA GLN A 632 -16.04 2.54 -3.56
C GLN A 632 -15.34 1.16 -3.57
N PHE A 633 -15.63 0.30 -2.58
CA PHE A 633 -14.93 -0.97 -2.33
C PHE A 633 -15.51 -2.20 -3.04
N SER A 634 -16.70 -2.15 -3.63
CA SER A 634 -17.45 -3.36 -4.04
C SER A 634 -17.17 -3.92 -5.46
N CYS A 635 -16.05 -3.61 -6.12
CA CYS A 635 -15.87 -3.91 -7.54
C CYS A 635 -14.66 -4.80 -7.90
N TYR A 636 -14.97 -6.05 -8.27
CA TYR A 636 -14.32 -7.00 -9.22
C TYR A 636 -12.83 -7.37 -9.07
N TRP A 637 -12.55 -8.64 -8.73
CA TRP A 637 -11.22 -9.24 -8.87
C TRP A 637 -11.30 -10.69 -9.39
N PRO A 638 -10.83 -11.01 -10.62
CA PRO A 638 -10.63 -12.39 -11.09
C PRO A 638 -9.18 -12.88 -10.83
N SER A 639 -8.97 -14.21 -10.94
CA SER A 639 -7.79 -15.09 -10.61
C SER A 639 -6.37 -14.49 -10.62
N LYS A 640 -5.52 -14.97 -9.67
CA LYS A 640 -4.38 -14.20 -9.15
C LYS A 640 -3.21 -15.07 -8.65
N THR A 641 -1.98 -14.63 -8.90
CA THR A 641 -0.73 -15.09 -8.28
C THR A 641 -0.30 -14.08 -7.20
N LEU A 642 0.18 -14.54 -6.04
CA LEU A 642 0.33 -13.70 -4.84
C LEU A 642 1.78 -13.62 -4.31
N LEU A 643 2.18 -12.43 -3.85
CA LEU A 643 3.45 -12.12 -3.19
C LEU A 643 3.21 -11.66 -1.74
N PHE A 644 3.96 -12.19 -0.77
CA PHE A 644 3.79 -11.91 0.67
C PHE A 644 5.08 -11.54 1.41
N CYS A 645 4.91 -10.86 2.56
CA CYS A 645 5.98 -10.50 3.52
C CYS A 645 5.99 -11.42 4.76
N PHE A 646 7.15 -11.48 5.43
CA PHE A 646 7.51 -12.33 6.57
C PHE A 646 6.44 -12.47 7.68
N GLN A 647 5.82 -11.39 8.15
CA GLN A 647 4.83 -11.45 9.25
C GLN A 647 3.49 -12.06 8.87
N GLN A 648 3.11 -12.02 7.58
CA GLN A 648 1.91 -12.72 7.10
C GLN A 648 2.15 -14.23 6.96
N ILE A 649 3.40 -14.66 6.77
CA ILE A 649 3.78 -16.07 6.64
C ILE A 649 3.77 -16.76 8.00
N VAL A 650 4.30 -16.12 9.05
CA VAL A 650 4.16 -16.58 10.45
C VAL A 650 2.69 -16.88 10.77
N LYS A 651 1.79 -15.98 10.35
CA LYS A 651 0.35 -16.18 10.50
C LYS A 651 -0.22 -17.26 9.60
N ILE A 652 0.10 -17.27 8.30
CA ILE A 652 -0.33 -18.33 7.36
C ILE A 652 0.12 -19.71 7.87
N LEU A 653 1.27 -19.83 8.52
CA LEU A 653 1.72 -21.10 9.10
C LEU A 653 0.99 -21.44 10.39
N ASN A 654 0.63 -20.44 11.21
CA ASN A 654 -0.32 -20.65 12.31
C ASN A 654 -1.72 -21.02 11.78
N LEU A 655 -2.07 -20.66 10.54
CA LEU A 655 -3.26 -21.16 9.84
C LEU A 655 -3.10 -22.59 9.31
N TYR A 656 -1.90 -22.96 8.83
CA TYR A 656 -1.60 -24.32 8.35
C TYR A 656 -1.32 -25.33 9.48
N THR A 657 -1.29 -24.88 10.75
CA THR A 657 -1.07 -25.75 11.90
C THR A 657 -2.43 -26.29 12.39
N PRO A 658 -2.62 -27.62 12.57
CA PRO A 658 -3.85 -28.15 13.14
C PRO A 658 -4.11 -27.57 14.53
N VAL A 659 -5.37 -27.23 14.77
CA VAL A 659 -5.88 -26.59 16.00
C VAL A 659 -5.23 -27.14 17.25
N ASN A 660 -4.58 -26.23 17.97
CA ASN A 660 -4.42 -26.36 19.40
C ASN A 660 -4.51 -24.95 19.99
N GLU A 661 -5.65 -24.67 20.63
CA GLU A 661 -5.97 -23.37 21.23
C GLU A 661 -4.89 -22.95 22.23
N PHE A 662 -4.67 -21.63 22.34
CA PHE A 662 -3.79 -20.89 23.26
C PHE A 662 -2.37 -20.53 22.76
N GLU A 663 -2.29 -19.53 21.87
CA GLU A 663 -1.09 -18.68 21.72
C GLU A 663 -1.17 -17.49 22.69
N GLU A 664 -0.22 -17.37 23.63
CA GLU A 664 0.02 -16.12 24.35
C GLU A 664 0.94 -15.19 23.52
N ARG A 665 0.54 -13.93 23.39
CA ARG A 665 1.25 -12.91 22.59
C ARG A 665 2.59 -12.51 23.22
N VAL A 666 3.56 -12.24 22.36
CA VAL A 666 4.83 -11.55 22.69
C VAL A 666 4.54 -10.24 23.44
N THR A 667 5.18 -10.05 24.59
CA THR A 667 4.86 -8.95 25.51
C THR A 667 5.45 -7.62 25.07
N VAL A 668 4.75 -6.51 25.35
CA VAL A 668 5.20 -5.14 25.02
C VAL A 668 6.55 -4.79 25.67
N ALA A 669 6.89 -5.44 26.78
CA ALA A 669 8.20 -5.30 27.43
C ALA A 669 9.34 -5.83 26.55
N PHE A 670 9.09 -6.89 25.78
CA PHE A 670 10.06 -7.50 24.89
C PHE A 670 10.36 -6.62 23.66
N ILE A 671 9.31 -6.06 23.04
CA ILE A 671 9.45 -5.12 21.91
C ILE A 671 10.26 -3.87 22.31
N ARG A 672 10.03 -3.35 23.53
CA ARG A 672 10.82 -2.22 24.07
C ARG A 672 12.28 -2.59 24.33
N ASN A 673 12.58 -3.84 24.67
CA ASN A 673 13.95 -4.31 24.89
C ASN A 673 14.74 -4.38 23.58
N ILE A 674 14.12 -4.84 22.49
CA ILE A 674 14.73 -4.81 21.15
C ILE A 674 14.97 -3.37 20.67
N GLN A 675 14.02 -2.46 20.89
CA GLN A 675 14.18 -1.05 20.54
C GLN A 675 15.30 -0.36 21.33
N ALA A 676 15.46 -0.68 22.61
CA ALA A 676 16.57 -0.18 23.44
C ALA A 676 17.93 -0.72 22.97
N ASN A 677 18.02 -2.02 22.64
CA ASN A 677 19.25 -2.62 22.12
C ASN A 677 19.67 -2.09 20.73
N LEU A 678 18.71 -1.60 19.93
CA LEU A 678 19.00 -0.95 18.65
C LEU A 678 19.48 0.51 18.84
N GLN A 679 19.06 1.19 19.90
CA GLN A 679 19.51 2.55 20.24
C GLN A 679 20.91 2.58 20.88
N GLU A 680 21.36 1.49 21.52
CA GLU A 680 22.70 1.39 22.11
C GLU A 680 23.82 1.10 21.08
N ARG A 681 23.49 0.91 19.80
CA ARG A 681 24.48 0.81 18.72
C ARG A 681 25.06 2.18 18.37
N ASN A 682 26.17 2.53 19.02
CA ASN A 682 26.98 3.73 18.76
C ASN A 682 27.85 3.58 17.49
N ASP A 683 27.24 3.27 16.34
CA ASP A 683 27.95 3.39 15.06
C ASP A 683 27.83 4.84 14.54
N PRO A 684 28.93 5.49 14.12
CA PRO A 684 28.86 6.83 13.57
C PRO A 684 28.03 6.82 12.27
N PRO A 685 27.17 7.84 12.03
CA PRO A 685 26.34 7.93 10.83
C PRO A 685 27.17 8.42 9.64
N GLN A 686 28.26 7.72 9.32
CA GLN A 686 29.12 8.01 8.18
C GLN A 686 29.31 6.75 7.35
N LEU A 687 28.46 6.58 6.33
CA LEU A 687 28.81 5.80 5.15
C LEU A 687 29.74 6.65 4.28
N LEU A 688 31.02 6.74 4.66
CA LEU A 688 32.07 7.24 3.77
C LEU A 688 33.33 6.41 3.96
N LEU A 689 33.60 5.53 2.99
CA LEU A 689 34.96 5.06 2.75
C LEU A 689 35.64 6.06 1.80
N ASP A 690 36.54 6.86 2.37
CA ASP A 690 37.48 7.73 1.65
C ASP A 690 38.44 6.85 0.82
N TYR A 691 38.47 7.06 -0.50
CA TYR A 691 39.15 6.23 -1.51
C TYR A 691 40.68 6.40 -1.53
N LYS A 692 41.32 6.75 -0.41
CA LYS A 692 42.76 7.05 -0.35
C LYS A 692 43.63 6.20 0.57
N TYR A 693 43.10 5.14 1.18
CA TYR A 693 43.92 4.20 1.96
C TYR A 693 43.76 2.76 1.47
N MET A 694 44.81 2.21 0.85
CA MET A 694 44.95 0.79 0.55
C MET A 694 45.61 0.07 1.73
N PHE A 695 44.93 -0.92 2.31
CA PHE A 695 45.55 -1.88 3.22
C PHE A 695 46.00 -3.12 2.41
N PRO A 696 47.28 -3.52 2.45
CA PRO A 696 47.69 -4.80 1.90
C PRO A 696 47.19 -5.93 2.82
N VAL A 697 46.21 -6.68 2.34
CA VAL A 697 45.79 -7.94 2.96
C VAL A 697 46.64 -9.06 2.38
N LEU A 698 47.48 -9.69 3.22
CA LEU A 698 48.18 -10.92 2.87
C LEU A 698 47.27 -12.11 3.22
N PHE A 699 46.80 -12.82 2.20
CA PHE A 699 46.11 -14.08 2.40
C PHE A 699 47.12 -15.20 2.69
N PRO A 700 46.91 -16.02 3.72
CA PRO A 700 47.73 -17.21 3.93
C PRO A 700 47.49 -18.22 2.79
N PHE A 701 48.53 -18.47 2.01
CA PHE A 701 48.53 -19.51 0.98
C PHE A 701 48.77 -20.87 1.63
N SER A 702 47.73 -21.70 1.65
CA SER A 702 47.84 -23.12 1.97
C SER A 702 47.87 -23.91 0.66
N PRO A 703 49.05 -24.43 0.22
CA PRO A 703 49.12 -25.20 -1.01
C PRO A 703 48.30 -26.49 -0.88
N SER A 704 47.55 -26.80 -1.93
CA SER A 704 46.90 -28.09 -2.10
C SER A 704 47.94 -29.22 -2.08
N SER A 705 47.63 -30.34 -1.44
CA SER A 705 48.44 -31.56 -1.48
C SER A 705 48.37 -32.29 -2.83
N ILE A 706 47.53 -31.82 -3.74
CA ILE A 706 47.32 -32.33 -5.08
C ILE A 706 48.24 -31.57 -6.02
N THR A 707 49.26 -32.24 -6.55
CA THR A 707 50.10 -31.69 -7.61
C THR A 707 49.30 -31.61 -8.90
N MET A 708 49.46 -30.54 -9.68
CA MET A 708 48.70 -30.31 -10.92
C MET A 708 48.82 -31.50 -11.89
N ASP A 709 49.98 -32.15 -11.91
CA ASP A 709 50.30 -33.36 -12.68
C ASP A 709 49.45 -34.60 -12.31
N SER A 710 48.73 -34.56 -11.18
CA SER A 710 47.84 -35.65 -10.74
C SER A 710 46.38 -35.45 -11.14
N ILE A 711 46.05 -34.31 -11.77
CA ILE A 711 44.69 -33.97 -12.20
C ILE A 711 44.51 -34.42 -13.65
N HIS A 712 43.97 -35.63 -13.84
CA HIS A 712 43.52 -36.07 -15.16
C HIS A 712 42.17 -35.43 -15.50
N ILE A 713 42.17 -34.47 -16.43
CA ILE A 713 40.94 -33.90 -17.00
C ILE A 713 40.39 -34.89 -18.05
N PRO A 714 39.18 -35.45 -17.88
CA PRO A 714 38.58 -36.32 -18.88
C PRO A 714 38.34 -35.59 -20.20
N ALA A 715 38.79 -36.16 -21.32
CA ALA A 715 38.63 -35.59 -22.65
C ALA A 715 37.16 -35.35 -23.06
N SER A 716 36.20 -35.95 -22.35
CA SER A 716 34.77 -35.73 -22.53
C SER A 716 34.29 -34.33 -22.11
N LEU A 717 35.07 -33.59 -21.32
CA LEU A 717 34.68 -32.27 -20.80
C LEU A 717 34.95 -31.11 -21.77
N ASN A 718 35.71 -31.34 -22.84
CA ASN A 718 35.96 -30.38 -23.93
C ASN A 718 36.33 -28.94 -23.46
N LEU A 719 37.17 -28.82 -22.43
CA LEU A 719 37.59 -27.55 -21.82
C LEU A 719 38.85 -27.00 -22.51
N GLU A 720 38.69 -26.41 -23.70
CA GLU A 720 39.81 -25.90 -24.53
C GLU A 720 40.59 -24.72 -23.91
N PHE A 721 40.09 -24.12 -22.82
CA PHE A 721 40.75 -23.00 -22.14
C PHE A 721 41.77 -23.44 -21.07
N LEU A 722 41.82 -24.73 -20.71
CA LEU A 722 42.78 -25.29 -19.75
C LEU A 722 43.92 -25.96 -20.53
N ASN A 723 45.03 -25.25 -20.69
CA ASN A 723 46.28 -25.82 -21.20
C ASN A 723 47.18 -26.23 -20.03
N GLU A 724 47.73 -27.44 -20.10
CA GLU A 724 48.85 -27.85 -19.24
C GLU A 724 50.06 -26.98 -19.62
N VAL A 725 50.55 -26.14 -18.69
CA VAL A 725 51.70 -25.25 -18.91
C VAL A 725 52.92 -25.77 -18.19
#